data_AF-A0A1V4ZC20-F1
#
_entry.id   AF-A0A1V4ZC20-F1
#
_cell.length_a   1.000
_cell.length_b   1.000
_cell.length_c   1.000
_cell.angle_alpha   90.00
_cell.angle_beta   90.00
_cell.angle_gamma   90.00
#
_symmetry.space_group_name_H-M   'P 1'
#
loop_
_entity.id
_entity.type
_entity.pdbx_description
1 polymer ?
#
loop_
_entity_poly.entity_id
_entity_poly.type
_entity_poly.pdbx_seq_one_letter_code
_entity_poly.pdbx_strand_id
1 'polypeptide(L)'
;MLTKNDGILIVLGCIIGILAAIIAYPLLVPAPGTGSVLPATSTVARPDEPGVAGTAASLGELTTKEDVAAFIRSHTETAGATPSATRDYTVSAVPGSARTFTFDVDTSSFTPDEYVVTASAVIQDATGTTLFNVLAPESRRYVTVPEIPEYPPVGSSGFYIRIDPISDKVVGDRFTITGVTNLPADAEILVQVYSSSFKPTQKSQSGEFSGATGTIRTSSYPSTMNYPVPTAMMTAAPTPVPTTAGAALPTRAYSTTNVQVQDVDEADIIKTDGENIYVVTGSCLHILKAYPASEAKFLSTLRFAGSPQALYAGYGRVVLITTDTWTRPITACTPGRCSYSSSATPRTLIYVFSVKDPANPALVREVDADGSYSSSRMIGTQLYFVTSTPVPSRLDDLQLPSVHDDHGGITTPPVYGFNTTDRSFAFSTIGSLDVTGTSSVPAKSFIIGTAGTIYASPTRLYIAVPDRAVSGIRKTTSVYSFTLDSGKIAYAAGGNVDGTLLSQYSLDEYDGNLRVATTINTGSWQMNDGSYSKVTVLDRTMAAIGTLSDIAPGERIYAARFMGDRLYLVTFRQTDPFFVIGLAEPRNPVILGKLKLPGFSNYLHPYDGNHIIGIGKESTSGPLKIALFDVTDVNNPVQQAGETLGGPGSTSPVLTEPRAFLFDQQKDILVLPVELHSESACTAKSCTPPAIWGGAYVYGVSPDKGFTLKGTVKHYSSSYALYRSQVKRALYIENTLYTMSDAKIVMSDLKGPVLQVNELNFQ
;
A
#
# COMPACT_ATOMS: atom_id res chain seq x y z
N MET A 1 -7.77 -31.98 -73.49
CA MET A 1 -6.99 -30.95 -74.22
C MET A 1 -5.84 -30.55 -73.29
N LEU A 2 -4.56 -30.65 -73.62
CA LEU A 2 -3.82 -30.21 -74.84
C LEU A 2 -3.73 -28.67 -74.90
N THR A 3 -2.56 -28.01 -74.97
CA THR A 3 -1.16 -28.52 -75.02
C THR A 3 -0.13 -27.48 -74.52
N LYS A 4 1.14 -27.90 -74.37
CA LYS A 4 2.34 -27.04 -74.23
C LYS A 4 2.81 -26.45 -75.59
N ASN A 5 3.75 -25.50 -75.54
CA ASN A 5 5.10 -25.49 -76.19
C ASN A 5 5.62 -24.02 -76.25
N ASP A 6 6.93 -23.67 -76.18
CA ASP A 6 8.17 -24.44 -75.98
C ASP A 6 9.33 -23.58 -75.40
N GLY A 7 10.32 -24.24 -74.77
CA GLY A 7 11.66 -23.70 -74.49
C GLY A 7 11.95 -23.11 -73.09
N ILE A 8 13.21 -22.82 -72.68
CA ILE A 8 14.51 -23.33 -73.17
C ILE A 8 15.64 -23.23 -72.09
N LEU A 9 16.91 -23.33 -72.48
CA LEU A 9 18.17 -23.43 -71.70
C LEU A 9 18.78 -22.04 -71.31
N ILE A 10 19.73 -21.82 -70.38
CA ILE A 10 20.85 -22.57 -69.72
C ILE A 10 21.30 -21.72 -68.45
N VAL A 11 22.03 -22.07 -67.36
CA VAL A 11 22.54 -23.31 -66.71
C VAL A 11 23.24 -23.01 -65.33
N LEU A 12 23.32 -23.99 -64.39
CA LEU A 12 24.21 -24.12 -63.17
C LEU A 12 24.29 -22.97 -62.12
N GLY A 13 24.64 -23.18 -60.83
CA GLY A 13 24.94 -24.35 -59.95
C GLY A 13 25.54 -23.84 -58.60
N CYS A 14 25.15 -24.29 -57.39
CA CYS A 14 25.52 -25.53 -56.65
C CYS A 14 27.03 -25.71 -56.33
N ILE A 15 27.54 -26.17 -55.15
CA ILE A 15 26.99 -26.45 -53.78
C ILE A 15 28.15 -26.84 -52.78
N ILE A 16 27.94 -26.84 -51.44
CA ILE A 16 28.78 -27.46 -50.35
C ILE A 16 30.17 -26.82 -50.00
N GLY A 17 30.68 -27.00 -48.75
CA GLY A 17 31.93 -26.36 -48.23
C GLY A 17 32.76 -27.07 -47.11
N ILE A 18 32.23 -27.27 -45.89
CA ILE A 18 32.85 -28.01 -44.73
C ILE A 18 33.98 -27.28 -43.92
N LEU A 19 34.15 -27.74 -42.67
CA LEU A 19 35.02 -27.28 -41.57
C LEU A 19 36.54 -27.37 -41.82
N ALA A 20 37.30 -26.50 -41.12
CA ALA A 20 38.51 -26.91 -40.39
C ALA A 20 38.83 -25.92 -39.23
N ALA A 21 39.29 -26.42 -38.08
CA ALA A 21 39.86 -25.64 -36.98
C ALA A 21 40.93 -26.50 -36.27
N ILE A 22 42.10 -25.95 -35.87
CA ILE A 22 43.06 -26.60 -34.95
C ILE A 22 44.20 -25.66 -34.43
N ILE A 23 44.31 -25.55 -33.10
CA ILE A 23 45.54 -25.53 -32.24
C ILE A 23 46.55 -24.33 -32.25
N ALA A 24 46.41 -23.48 -31.22
CA ALA A 24 47.35 -23.18 -30.10
C ALA A 24 48.74 -22.47 -30.24
N TYR A 25 48.90 -21.41 -29.40
CA TYR A 25 49.99 -21.10 -28.41
C TYR A 25 51.50 -21.17 -28.76
N PRO A 26 52.41 -20.56 -27.93
CA PRO A 26 52.36 -19.28 -27.17
C PRO A 26 53.67 -18.45 -27.36
N LEU A 27 53.85 -17.34 -26.63
CA LEU A 27 55.19 -16.83 -26.26
C LEU A 27 55.16 -15.97 -24.98
N LEU A 28 56.35 -15.59 -24.46
CA LEU A 28 56.61 -15.45 -23.02
C LEU A 28 56.58 -14.01 -22.43
N VAL A 29 56.41 -13.98 -21.10
CA VAL A 29 56.66 -12.85 -20.18
C VAL A 29 58.18 -12.54 -20.08
N PRO A 30 58.58 -11.37 -19.54
CA PRO A 30 59.29 -11.47 -18.25
C PRO A 30 58.91 -10.42 -17.19
N ALA A 31 59.00 -10.86 -15.94
CA ALA A 31 59.12 -10.05 -14.72
C ALA A 31 60.54 -10.34 -14.12
N PRO A 32 60.93 -9.94 -12.88
CA PRO A 32 60.21 -9.21 -11.83
C PRO A 32 61.03 -8.09 -11.14
N GLY A 33 60.46 -7.48 -10.10
CA GLY A 33 61.17 -6.70 -9.07
C GLY A 33 60.69 -7.10 -7.68
N THR A 34 61.60 -7.32 -6.73
CA THR A 34 61.31 -7.98 -5.43
C THR A 34 61.42 -7.04 -4.24
N GLY A 35 60.51 -7.19 -3.25
CA GLY A 35 60.64 -6.59 -1.92
C GLY A 35 59.69 -7.28 -0.93
N SER A 36 60.24 -7.83 0.16
CA SER A 36 59.48 -8.59 1.18
C SER A 36 59.80 -8.08 2.59
N VAL A 37 58.82 -8.18 3.50
CA VAL A 37 58.94 -8.45 4.95
C VAL A 37 57.54 -8.39 5.59
N LEU A 38 57.33 -9.10 6.71
CA LEU A 38 56.06 -9.19 7.47
C LEU A 38 56.12 -8.31 8.76
N PRO A 39 55.29 -8.48 9.80
CA PRO A 39 54.15 -7.60 10.04
C PRO A 39 54.24 -6.81 11.37
N ALA A 40 53.44 -5.74 11.52
CA ALA A 40 53.27 -5.03 12.79
C ALA A 40 51.86 -4.44 12.98
N THR A 41 51.41 -4.36 14.22
CA THR A 41 50.12 -3.78 14.64
C THR A 41 50.28 -2.34 15.13
N SER A 42 49.26 -1.49 14.92
CA SER A 42 48.66 -0.61 15.94
C SER A 42 47.71 0.44 15.35
N THR A 43 46.86 1.00 16.20
CA THR A 43 45.79 1.97 15.88
C THR A 43 46.20 3.42 16.13
N VAL A 44 45.96 4.33 15.17
CA VAL A 44 45.67 5.76 15.39
C VAL A 44 44.61 6.19 14.37
N ALA A 45 43.70 7.10 14.72
CA ALA A 45 42.61 7.57 13.86
C ALA A 45 42.49 9.10 13.86
N ARG A 46 42.07 9.68 12.72
CA ARG A 46 41.42 11.01 12.49
C ARG A 46 41.50 11.40 11.00
N PRO A 47 40.61 12.27 10.49
CA PRO A 47 39.25 12.60 10.91
C PRO A 47 38.25 12.37 9.73
N ASP A 48 37.21 13.21 9.63
CA ASP A 48 36.34 13.46 8.46
C ASP A 48 35.34 12.37 8.02
N GLU A 49 34.08 12.49 8.49
CA GLU A 49 32.91 12.83 7.65
C GLU A 49 31.61 12.98 8.50
N PRO A 50 30.63 13.82 8.10
CA PRO A 50 29.37 14.01 8.82
C PRO A 50 28.29 12.99 8.39
N GLY A 51 28.08 11.96 9.21
CA GLY A 51 27.16 10.87 8.87
C GLY A 51 25.66 11.21 9.03
N VAL A 52 24.96 11.37 7.90
CA VAL A 52 23.52 11.07 7.76
C VAL A 52 23.32 10.22 6.51
N ALA A 53 23.04 8.93 6.71
CA ALA A 53 22.64 8.00 5.66
C ALA A 53 21.59 7.03 6.22
N GLY A 54 20.67 6.57 5.37
CA GLY A 54 19.61 5.65 5.78
C GLY A 54 20.15 4.31 6.28
N THR A 55 19.36 3.60 7.08
CA THR A 55 19.69 2.24 7.55
C THR A 55 19.64 1.24 6.41
N ALA A 56 20.71 1.19 5.61
CA ALA A 56 21.09 0.02 4.84
C ALA A 56 21.44 -1.12 5.81
N ALA A 57 20.40 -1.74 6.38
CA ALA A 57 20.53 -2.85 7.29
C ALA A 57 21.32 -3.96 6.59
N SER A 58 22.50 -4.28 7.12
CA SER A 58 23.44 -5.20 6.50
C SER A 58 22.82 -6.59 6.39
N LEU A 59 22.45 -6.98 5.16
CA LEU A 59 21.81 -8.25 4.85
C LEU A 59 22.79 -9.40 5.10
N GLY A 60 22.64 -10.10 6.22
CA GLY A 60 23.43 -11.28 6.54
C GLY A 60 22.70 -12.55 6.12
N GLU A 61 23.33 -13.41 5.32
CA GLU A 61 22.84 -14.78 5.13
C GLU A 61 23.20 -15.62 6.37
N LEU A 62 22.20 -16.22 6.98
CA LEU A 62 22.27 -16.99 8.22
C LEU A 62 22.18 -18.46 7.85
N THR A 63 23.34 -19.11 7.77
CA THR A 63 23.49 -20.41 7.07
C THR A 63 23.08 -21.63 7.88
N THR A 64 23.00 -21.50 9.21
CA THR A 64 22.62 -22.58 10.14
C THR A 64 21.48 -22.17 11.07
N LYS A 65 20.82 -23.14 11.71
CA LYS A 65 19.84 -22.89 12.78
C LYS A 65 20.50 -22.11 13.93
N GLU A 66 21.76 -22.40 14.20
CA GLU A 66 22.57 -21.82 15.25
C GLU A 66 22.88 -20.35 14.96
N ASP A 67 23.20 -19.99 13.70
CA ASP A 67 23.35 -18.59 13.24
C ASP A 67 22.04 -17.82 13.45
N VAL A 68 20.91 -18.40 13.02
CA VAL A 68 19.58 -17.77 13.15
C VAL A 68 19.21 -17.59 14.62
N ALA A 69 19.46 -18.58 15.47
CA ALA A 69 19.25 -18.47 16.92
C ALA A 69 20.20 -17.45 17.58
N ALA A 70 21.45 -17.33 17.13
CA ALA A 70 22.40 -16.33 17.62
C ALA A 70 22.01 -14.90 17.19
N PHE A 71 21.56 -14.74 15.94
CA PHE A 71 20.97 -13.50 15.42
C PHE A 71 19.76 -13.08 16.25
N ILE A 72 18.78 -13.97 16.44
CA ILE A 72 17.57 -13.65 17.25
C ILE A 72 17.97 -13.26 18.69
N ARG A 73 18.85 -14.02 19.36
CA ARG A 73 19.32 -13.69 20.73
C ARG A 73 20.00 -12.32 20.83
N SER A 74 20.74 -11.90 19.80
CA SER A 74 21.46 -10.62 19.78
C SER A 74 20.60 -9.42 19.37
N HIS A 75 19.49 -9.66 18.68
CA HIS A 75 18.59 -8.61 18.17
C HIS A 75 17.25 -8.52 18.94
N THR A 76 16.98 -9.43 19.90
CA THR A 76 15.77 -9.37 20.74
C THR A 76 15.82 -8.17 21.70
N GLU A 77 14.81 -7.30 21.66
CA GLU A 77 14.67 -6.24 22.67
C GLU A 77 14.36 -6.85 24.05
N THR A 78 15.33 -6.77 24.97
CA THR A 78 15.18 -7.28 26.34
C THR A 78 14.45 -6.29 27.23
N ALA A 79 13.15 -6.52 27.42
CA ALA A 79 12.32 -5.81 28.40
C ALA A 79 12.81 -6.05 29.84
N GLY A 80 13.75 -5.22 30.29
CA GLY A 80 14.42 -5.33 31.60
C GLY A 80 15.87 -4.83 31.60
N ALA A 81 16.51 -4.70 30.43
CA ALA A 81 17.85 -4.16 30.32
C ALA A 81 17.84 -2.62 30.34
N THR A 82 17.60 -2.02 31.52
CA THR A 82 18.11 -0.67 31.78
C THR A 82 19.64 -0.77 31.80
N PRO A 83 20.40 -0.15 30.87
CA PRO A 83 21.84 -0.26 30.90
C PRO A 83 22.36 0.61 32.04
N SER A 84 22.52 0.02 33.23
CA SER A 84 23.25 0.63 34.36
C SER A 84 24.77 0.65 34.11
N ALA A 85 25.17 0.92 32.86
CA ALA A 85 26.43 1.56 32.60
C ALA A 85 26.25 3.02 33.00
N THR A 86 26.98 3.46 34.02
CA THR A 86 27.37 4.86 34.16
C THR A 86 28.24 5.21 32.96
N ARG A 87 27.59 5.50 31.82
CA ARG A 87 28.18 6.39 30.84
C ARG A 87 28.30 7.71 31.54
N ASP A 88 29.53 8.06 31.91
CA ASP A 88 29.89 9.44 32.13
C ASP A 88 29.65 10.19 30.82
N TYR A 89 28.42 10.68 30.65
CA TYR A 89 28.12 11.75 29.73
C TYR A 89 28.88 12.98 30.24
N THR A 90 30.16 13.03 29.90
CA THR A 90 30.83 14.30 29.61
C THR A 90 30.02 14.92 28.48
N VAL A 91 29.00 15.69 28.88
CA VAL A 91 28.24 16.55 28.00
C VAL A 91 29.23 17.59 27.51
N SER A 92 29.90 17.25 26.40
CA SER A 92 30.58 18.20 25.55
C SER A 92 29.51 18.99 24.82
N ALA A 93 28.77 19.79 25.59
CA ALA A 93 28.20 21.00 25.10
C ALA A 93 29.37 21.82 24.58
N VAL A 94 29.61 21.75 23.28
CA VAL A 94 30.09 22.93 22.56
C VAL A 94 29.03 23.98 22.83
N PRO A 95 29.29 25.04 23.62
CA PRO A 95 28.25 26.00 23.98
C PRO A 95 28.00 26.87 22.75
N GLY A 96 27.12 26.39 21.87
CA GLY A 96 26.44 27.23 20.91
C GLY A 96 25.63 28.24 21.68
N SER A 97 26.22 29.40 21.95
CA SER A 97 25.52 30.55 22.51
C SER A 97 24.26 30.79 21.68
N ALA A 98 23.15 31.05 22.37
CA ALA A 98 21.83 31.14 21.74
C ALA A 98 21.89 32.12 20.56
N ARG A 99 21.73 31.59 19.34
CA ARG A 99 21.88 32.37 18.11
C ARG A 99 20.64 33.22 17.93
N THR A 100 20.83 34.51 17.74
CA THR A 100 19.75 35.42 17.37
C THR A 100 19.36 35.25 15.90
N PHE A 101 18.09 35.44 15.59
CA PHE A 101 17.60 35.69 14.22
C PHE A 101 16.79 36.98 14.19
N THR A 102 16.68 37.56 12.99
CA THR A 102 16.01 38.85 12.75
C THR A 102 15.21 38.80 11.46
N PHE A 103 13.96 39.25 11.48
CA PHE A 103 13.11 39.42 10.29
C PHE A 103 12.45 40.80 10.31
N ASP A 104 12.72 41.62 9.31
CA ASP A 104 12.17 42.98 9.23
C ASP A 104 10.75 42.96 8.63
N VAL A 105 9.82 43.62 9.34
CA VAL A 105 8.42 43.75 8.96
C VAL A 105 8.07 45.23 8.75
N ASP A 106 7.30 45.49 7.70
CA ASP A 106 6.79 46.79 7.30
C ASP A 106 5.27 46.72 7.31
N THR A 107 4.61 47.35 8.29
CA THR A 107 3.16 47.28 8.45
C THR A 107 2.43 48.33 7.60
N SER A 108 3.09 49.00 6.65
CA SER A 108 2.44 49.99 5.78
C SER A 108 1.41 49.40 4.83
N SER A 109 1.51 48.11 4.50
CA SER A 109 0.48 47.34 3.77
C SER A 109 -0.41 46.48 4.67
N PHE A 110 -0.37 46.67 5.99
CA PHE A 110 -1.11 45.85 6.94
C PHE A 110 -2.41 46.54 7.37
N THR A 111 -3.49 45.77 7.50
CA THR A 111 -4.74 46.23 8.13
C THR A 111 -4.68 46.11 9.66
N PRO A 112 -5.46 46.91 10.43
CA PRO A 112 -5.57 46.70 11.87
C PRO A 112 -6.26 45.37 12.21
N ASP A 113 -5.52 44.45 12.81
CA ASP A 113 -5.92 43.09 13.20
C ASP A 113 -4.90 42.51 14.19
N GLU A 114 -5.17 41.33 14.75
CA GLU A 114 -4.15 40.48 15.38
C GLU A 114 -3.36 39.72 14.30
N TYR A 115 -2.04 39.58 14.48
CA TYR A 115 -1.15 38.91 13.53
C TYR A 115 -0.44 37.72 14.18
N VAL A 116 -0.51 36.58 13.50
CA VAL A 116 0.27 35.38 13.83
C VAL A 116 1.65 35.50 13.20
N VAL A 117 2.68 35.23 13.98
CA VAL A 117 4.06 35.06 13.51
C VAL A 117 4.47 33.61 13.74
N THR A 118 4.75 32.87 12.67
CA THR A 118 5.39 31.55 12.72
C THR A 118 6.82 31.64 12.20
N ALA A 119 7.75 30.97 12.88
CA ALA A 119 9.15 30.84 12.49
C ALA A 119 9.53 29.35 12.57
N SER A 120 9.69 28.71 11.40
CA SER A 120 9.91 27.26 11.27
C SER A 120 11.23 26.96 10.58
N ALA A 121 12.02 26.05 11.15
CA ALA A 121 13.23 25.55 10.47
C ALA A 121 12.86 24.71 9.25
N VAL A 122 13.59 24.89 8.15
CA VAL A 122 13.31 24.22 6.86
C VAL A 122 13.76 22.75 6.86
N ILE A 123 14.72 22.38 7.73
CA ILE A 123 15.37 21.06 7.75
C ILE A 123 15.25 20.34 9.11
N GLN A 124 15.18 21.08 10.21
CA GLN A 124 15.09 20.53 11.57
C GLN A 124 13.66 20.62 12.12
N ASP A 125 13.27 19.66 12.97
CA ASP A 125 11.98 19.69 13.68
C ASP A 125 11.99 20.74 14.81
N ALA A 126 11.83 22.01 14.43
CA ALA A 126 11.77 23.15 15.33
C ALA A 126 10.91 24.27 14.74
N THR A 127 9.89 24.71 15.49
CA THR A 127 9.03 25.86 15.15
C THR A 127 8.75 26.67 16.41
N GLY A 128 8.75 28.01 16.27
CA GLY A 128 8.28 28.95 17.27
C GLY A 128 7.13 29.78 16.72
N THR A 129 6.17 30.13 17.59
CA THR A 129 4.99 30.94 17.22
C THR A 129 4.79 32.04 18.26
N THR A 130 4.39 33.25 17.82
CA THR A 130 3.95 34.34 18.70
C THR A 130 2.85 35.17 18.03
N LEU A 131 2.22 36.08 18.78
CA LEU A 131 1.14 36.96 18.34
C LEU A 131 1.50 38.43 18.63
N PHE A 132 0.98 39.36 17.82
CA PHE A 132 0.97 40.80 18.14
C PHE A 132 -0.19 41.52 17.42
N ASN A 133 -0.63 42.66 17.93
CA ASN A 133 -1.67 43.46 17.26
C ASN A 133 -1.05 44.54 16.37
N VAL A 134 -1.68 44.80 15.23
CA VAL A 134 -1.52 46.06 14.48
C VAL A 134 -2.76 46.91 14.71
N LEU A 135 -2.56 48.16 15.13
CA LEU A 135 -3.60 49.09 15.53
C LEU A 135 -3.75 50.23 14.50
N ALA A 136 -4.93 50.85 14.47
CA ALA A 136 -5.20 52.00 13.58
C ALA A 136 -4.33 53.22 13.93
N PRO A 137 -3.96 54.09 12.97
CA PRO A 137 -3.04 55.23 13.16
C PRO A 137 -3.36 56.19 14.33
N GLU A 138 -4.62 56.25 14.76
CA GLU A 138 -5.12 57.19 15.77
C GLU A 138 -4.97 56.69 17.22
N SER A 139 -4.68 55.40 17.44
CA SER A 139 -4.73 54.71 18.75
C SER A 139 -3.58 55.02 19.73
N ARG A 140 -2.80 56.08 19.47
CA ARG A 140 -1.40 56.27 19.89
C ARG A 140 -1.14 56.58 21.38
N ARG A 141 -1.91 56.02 22.33
CA ARG A 141 -1.82 56.33 23.77
C ARG A 141 -1.70 55.18 24.77
N TYR A 142 -1.96 53.93 24.38
CA TYR A 142 -1.75 52.77 25.27
C TYR A 142 -1.11 51.63 24.50
N VAL A 143 0.22 51.52 24.60
CA VAL A 143 0.95 50.29 24.24
C VAL A 143 1.06 49.46 25.51
N THR A 144 0.33 48.35 25.55
CA THR A 144 0.46 47.35 26.62
C THR A 144 1.72 46.52 26.37
N VAL A 145 2.58 46.42 27.39
CA VAL A 145 3.67 45.44 27.39
C VAL A 145 3.10 44.13 27.94
N PRO A 146 3.14 43.02 27.20
CA PRO A 146 2.71 41.72 27.73
C PRO A 146 3.57 41.33 28.94
N GLU A 147 2.93 40.82 29.99
CA GLU A 147 3.63 40.32 31.17
C GLU A 147 4.44 39.07 30.81
N ILE A 148 5.69 38.99 31.30
CA ILE A 148 6.65 37.96 30.90
C ILE A 148 6.22 36.60 31.48
N PRO A 149 5.92 35.57 30.66
CA PRO A 149 5.70 34.22 31.17
C PRO A 149 7.00 33.66 31.78
N GLU A 150 6.93 33.11 32.99
CA GLU A 150 8.11 32.51 33.62
C GLU A 150 8.66 31.33 32.81
N TYR A 151 9.98 31.17 32.85
CA TYR A 151 10.71 30.15 32.09
C TYR A 151 10.30 28.72 32.51
N PRO A 152 9.82 27.86 31.59
CA PRO A 152 9.98 26.42 31.79
C PRO A 152 11.48 26.08 31.78
N PRO A 153 11.94 25.12 32.61
CA PRO A 153 13.36 24.88 32.82
C PRO A 153 14.07 24.37 31.56
N VAL A 154 15.31 24.83 31.37
CA VAL A 154 16.20 24.37 30.28
C VAL A 154 16.55 22.90 30.51
N GLY A 155 15.90 22.00 29.77
CA GLY A 155 16.12 20.55 29.87
C GLY A 155 15.64 19.71 28.68
N SER A 156 15.09 20.33 27.63
CA SER A 156 14.67 19.63 26.41
C SER A 156 15.87 19.32 25.51
N SER A 157 16.13 18.02 25.28
CA SER A 157 17.11 17.55 24.31
C SER A 157 16.56 17.65 22.88
N GLY A 158 16.64 18.83 22.26
CA GLY A 158 16.17 19.07 20.89
C GLY A 158 16.55 20.44 20.34
N PHE A 159 16.22 20.69 19.08
CA PHE A 159 16.29 22.02 18.49
C PHE A 159 15.07 22.86 18.90
N TYR A 160 15.24 24.18 19.05
CA TYR A 160 14.15 25.10 19.34
C TYR A 160 14.27 26.40 18.54
N ILE A 161 13.14 27.03 18.26
CA ILE A 161 13.05 28.43 17.83
C ILE A 161 12.15 29.13 18.85
N ARG A 162 12.61 30.24 19.43
CA ARG A 162 11.80 31.12 20.29
C ARG A 162 11.80 32.51 19.69
N ILE A 163 10.64 33.00 19.30
CA ILE A 163 10.46 34.41 18.93
C ILE A 163 10.32 35.21 20.24
N ASP A 164 10.95 36.37 20.35
CA ASP A 164 10.80 37.22 21.54
C ASP A 164 9.44 37.95 21.52
N PRO A 165 8.88 38.37 22.67
CA PRO A 165 7.57 39.03 22.70
C PRO A 165 7.53 40.32 21.88
N ILE A 166 6.61 40.38 20.91
CA ILE A 166 6.39 41.55 20.06
C ILE A 166 5.29 42.40 20.70
N SER A 167 5.60 43.65 21.04
CA SER A 167 4.59 44.62 21.50
C SER A 167 3.64 45.02 20.36
N ASP A 168 2.49 45.62 20.69
CA ASP A 168 1.57 46.16 19.68
C ASP A 168 2.27 47.15 18.73
N LYS A 169 1.80 47.19 17.48
CA LYS A 169 2.29 48.06 16.40
C LYS A 169 1.15 48.91 15.87
N VAL A 170 1.47 49.93 15.09
CA VAL A 170 0.52 50.76 14.34
C VAL A 170 0.71 50.51 12.83
N VAL A 171 -0.33 50.68 12.03
CA VAL A 171 -0.22 50.64 10.56
C VAL A 171 0.81 51.69 10.09
N GLY A 172 1.83 51.24 9.35
CA GLY A 172 2.95 52.06 8.89
C GLY A 172 4.22 52.04 9.74
N ASP A 173 4.22 51.30 10.86
CA ASP A 173 5.45 51.01 11.61
C ASP A 173 6.38 50.06 10.84
N ARG A 174 7.70 50.28 10.97
CA ARG A 174 8.73 49.29 10.58
C ARG A 174 9.38 48.75 11.84
N PHE A 175 9.50 47.44 11.97
CA PHE A 175 10.14 46.82 13.13
C PHE A 175 10.79 45.48 12.78
N THR A 176 11.79 45.09 13.57
CA THR A 176 12.47 43.80 13.44
C THR A 176 11.86 42.82 14.45
N ILE A 177 11.39 41.67 13.97
CA ILE A 177 11.08 40.51 14.80
C ILE A 177 12.41 39.88 15.21
N THR A 178 12.68 39.80 16.51
CA THR A 178 13.83 39.09 17.06
C THR A 178 13.43 37.73 17.64
N GLY A 179 14.40 36.84 17.74
CA GLY A 179 14.25 35.60 18.50
C GLY A 179 15.58 34.88 18.66
N VAL A 180 15.57 33.81 19.45
CA VAL A 180 16.75 32.98 19.75
C VAL A 180 16.53 31.51 19.41
N THR A 181 17.61 30.83 19.04
CA THR A 181 17.60 29.42 18.65
C THR A 181 18.95 28.74 18.98
N ASN A 182 18.92 27.41 19.14
CA ASN A 182 20.11 26.54 19.17
C ASN A 182 20.37 25.79 17.84
N LEU A 183 19.65 26.14 16.77
CA LEU A 183 19.86 25.59 15.43
C LEU A 183 21.31 25.76 14.94
N PRO A 184 21.76 24.95 13.94
CA PRO A 184 23.05 25.13 13.29
C PRO A 184 23.25 26.54 12.74
N ALA A 185 24.49 26.93 12.44
CA ALA A 185 24.76 28.17 11.72
C ALA A 185 24.26 28.08 10.27
N ASP A 186 23.85 29.21 9.71
CA ASP A 186 23.32 29.33 8.34
C ASP A 186 22.09 28.45 8.03
N ALA A 187 21.45 27.89 9.06
CA ALA A 187 20.22 27.10 8.96
C ALA A 187 19.06 27.99 8.54
N GLU A 188 18.27 27.53 7.58
CA GLU A 188 17.14 28.28 7.05
C GLU A 188 15.91 28.19 7.95
N ILE A 189 15.34 29.35 8.26
CA ILE A 189 14.09 29.53 8.99
C ILE A 189 13.14 30.28 8.05
N LEU A 190 12.00 29.68 7.72
CA LEU A 190 10.90 30.38 7.09
C LEU A 190 10.14 31.16 8.17
N VAL A 191 10.08 32.49 8.02
CA VAL A 191 9.24 33.36 8.85
C VAL A 191 8.02 33.79 8.06
N GLN A 192 6.85 33.62 8.65
CA GLN A 192 5.57 34.03 8.08
C GLN A 192 4.81 34.90 9.10
N VAL A 193 4.25 36.01 8.63
CA VAL A 193 3.44 36.95 9.39
C VAL A 193 2.13 37.13 8.65
N TYR A 194 1.00 36.80 9.27
CA TYR A 194 -0.32 36.88 8.63
C TYR A 194 -1.42 37.24 9.63
N SER A 195 -2.44 37.96 9.16
CA SER A 195 -3.65 38.32 9.91
C SER A 195 -4.35 37.06 10.47
N SER A 196 -4.69 37.05 11.76
CA SER A 196 -5.41 35.91 12.38
C SER A 196 -6.88 35.86 11.92
N SER A 197 -7.44 36.99 11.46
CA SER A 197 -8.75 37.08 10.83
C SER A 197 -8.79 36.62 9.36
N PHE A 198 -7.66 36.21 8.75
CA PHE A 198 -7.55 35.91 7.31
C PHE A 198 -8.57 34.87 6.81
N LYS A 199 -9.40 35.27 5.84
CA LYS A 199 -10.43 34.44 5.21
C LYS A 199 -10.29 34.54 3.68
N PRO A 200 -10.20 33.41 2.95
CA PRO A 200 -10.09 33.44 1.49
C PRO A 200 -11.28 34.15 0.81
N THR A 201 -10.99 35.17 0.01
CA THR A 201 -11.97 35.90 -0.80
C THR A 201 -12.17 35.24 -2.18
N GLN A 202 -13.24 35.61 -2.89
CA GLN A 202 -13.48 35.10 -4.25
C GLN A 202 -12.52 35.72 -5.28
N LYS A 203 -12.19 34.94 -6.32
CA LYS A 203 -11.15 35.17 -7.33
C LYS A 203 -11.32 36.42 -8.22
N SER A 204 -12.43 37.15 -8.06
CA SER A 204 -12.75 38.41 -8.76
C SER A 204 -12.45 39.67 -7.94
N GLN A 205 -12.14 39.54 -6.65
CA GLN A 205 -11.66 40.63 -5.81
C GLN A 205 -10.16 40.45 -5.55
N SER A 206 -9.40 41.54 -5.67
CA SER A 206 -8.03 41.60 -5.17
C SER A 206 -8.07 41.57 -3.64
N GLY A 207 -8.05 40.37 -3.06
CA GLY A 207 -7.86 40.20 -1.63
C GLY A 207 -6.48 40.75 -1.24
N GLU A 208 -6.45 41.84 -0.48
CA GLU A 208 -5.21 42.43 0.00
C GLU A 208 -4.53 41.46 0.95
N PHE A 209 -3.40 40.89 0.51
CA PHE A 209 -2.59 40.01 1.35
C PHE A 209 -1.89 40.85 2.42
N SER A 210 -2.55 40.96 3.57
CA SER A 210 -2.03 41.62 4.76
C SER A 210 -1.09 40.68 5.50
N GLY A 211 0.20 40.76 5.19
CA GLY A 211 1.23 39.91 5.78
C GLY A 211 2.62 40.10 5.19
N ALA A 212 3.60 39.42 5.79
CA ALA A 212 4.99 39.38 5.33
C ALA A 212 5.50 37.93 5.39
N THR A 213 6.33 37.51 4.44
CA THR A 213 6.88 36.15 4.42
C THR A 213 8.29 36.18 3.83
N GLY A 214 9.19 35.37 4.37
CA GLY A 214 10.54 35.24 3.84
C GLY A 214 11.41 34.25 4.61
N THR A 215 12.38 33.67 3.91
CA THR A 215 13.39 32.79 4.51
C THR A 215 14.56 33.62 5.01
N ILE A 216 14.93 33.45 6.28
CA ILE A 216 16.14 33.99 6.89
C ILE A 216 17.09 32.84 7.24
N ARG A 217 18.38 33.16 7.44
CA ARG A 217 19.36 32.20 7.95
C ARG A 217 19.79 32.57 9.36
N THR A 218 20.02 31.57 10.21
CA THR A 218 20.53 31.78 11.58
C THR A 218 21.90 32.47 11.53
N SER A 219 22.05 33.57 12.28
CA SER A 219 23.12 34.53 11.99
C SER A 219 24.53 33.98 12.29
N SER A 220 25.39 34.04 11.27
CA SER A 220 26.86 33.95 11.35
C SER A 220 27.54 35.34 11.32
N TYR A 221 26.74 36.42 11.37
CA TYR A 221 27.04 37.78 10.84
C TYR A 221 27.15 37.80 9.28
N PRO A 222 26.88 38.93 8.59
CA PRO A 222 25.68 38.91 7.72
C PRO A 222 25.85 39.12 6.19
N SER A 223 24.85 38.61 5.45
CA SER A 223 24.34 39.06 4.12
C SER A 223 25.22 38.80 2.86
N THR A 224 24.74 38.18 1.77
CA THR A 224 23.75 38.73 0.81
C THR A 224 23.40 37.75 -0.36
N MET A 225 22.29 38.05 -1.07
CA MET A 225 21.99 37.79 -2.50
C MET A 225 21.32 36.47 -3.00
N ASN A 226 20.40 36.62 -3.95
CA ASN A 226 19.52 35.61 -4.58
C ASN A 226 20.05 35.08 -5.93
N TYR A 227 19.45 33.99 -6.47
CA TYR A 227 19.04 33.82 -7.90
C TYR A 227 18.04 32.62 -8.06
N PRO A 228 17.35 32.41 -9.20
CA PRO A 228 15.99 31.82 -9.23
C PRO A 228 15.84 30.45 -9.95
N VAL A 229 14.60 29.93 -9.95
CA VAL A 229 14.19 28.60 -10.44
C VAL A 229 13.54 28.64 -11.84
N PRO A 230 13.83 27.67 -12.75
CA PRO A 230 13.09 27.48 -14.02
C PRO A 230 11.99 26.39 -13.93
N THR A 231 10.93 26.54 -14.73
CA THR A 231 9.76 25.62 -14.79
C THR A 231 9.91 24.54 -15.88
N ALA A 232 9.34 23.35 -15.66
CA ALA A 232 9.18 22.28 -16.66
C ALA A 232 7.71 21.84 -16.81
N MET A 233 7.38 21.07 -17.86
CA MET A 233 5.99 20.75 -18.26
C MET A 233 5.58 19.30 -17.99
N MET A 234 4.28 19.09 -17.77
CA MET A 234 3.65 17.77 -17.61
C MET A 234 3.69 16.93 -18.90
N THR A 235 3.81 15.61 -18.75
CA THR A 235 3.49 14.61 -19.78
C THR A 235 2.35 13.70 -19.30
N ALA A 236 1.48 13.27 -20.22
CA ALA A 236 0.26 12.54 -19.86
C ALA A 236 0.52 11.07 -19.46
N ALA A 237 -0.20 10.60 -18.45
CA ALA A 237 -0.18 9.22 -17.96
C ALA A 237 -1.17 8.31 -18.73
N PRO A 238 -0.90 6.99 -18.85
CA PRO A 238 -1.82 6.05 -19.50
C PRO A 238 -3.04 5.72 -18.62
N THR A 239 -4.20 5.53 -19.26
CA THR A 239 -5.41 4.98 -18.63
C THR A 239 -5.34 3.46 -18.46
N PRO A 240 -5.97 2.88 -17.42
CA PRO A 240 -6.07 1.44 -17.29
C PRO A 240 -7.00 0.85 -18.37
N VAL A 241 -6.56 -0.26 -18.97
CA VAL A 241 -7.34 -1.08 -19.93
C VAL A 241 -7.34 -2.52 -19.39
N PRO A 242 -8.44 -3.29 -19.51
CA PRO A 242 -8.45 -4.68 -19.06
C PRO A 242 -7.38 -5.51 -19.79
N THR A 243 -6.43 -6.08 -19.03
CA THR A 243 -5.34 -6.93 -19.54
C THR A 243 -5.89 -8.15 -20.26
N THR A 244 -5.55 -8.29 -21.54
CA THR A 244 -5.60 -9.59 -22.24
C THR A 244 -4.29 -10.33 -21.93
N ALA A 245 -4.35 -11.29 -21.01
CA ALA A 245 -3.19 -12.11 -20.66
C ALA A 245 -2.71 -12.97 -21.85
N GLY A 246 -1.41 -13.26 -21.89
CA GLY A 246 -0.72 -13.93 -23.01
C GLY A 246 -1.06 -15.41 -23.22
N ALA A 247 -2.29 -15.69 -23.64
CA ALA A 247 -2.72 -16.94 -24.26
C ALA A 247 -3.23 -16.66 -25.69
N ALA A 248 -3.66 -17.69 -26.42
CA ALA A 248 -4.36 -17.47 -27.69
C ALA A 248 -5.60 -16.59 -27.47
N LEU A 249 -5.89 -15.66 -28.40
CA LEU A 249 -6.99 -14.70 -28.32
C LEU A 249 -8.25 -15.38 -27.76
N PRO A 250 -8.80 -14.92 -26.62
CA PRO A 250 -9.90 -15.61 -25.97
C PRO A 250 -11.09 -15.63 -26.93
N THR A 251 -11.64 -16.82 -27.16
CA THR A 251 -12.72 -17.04 -28.15
C THR A 251 -14.03 -16.36 -27.77
N ARG A 252 -14.10 -15.82 -26.55
CA ARG A 252 -15.20 -15.06 -25.95
C ARG A 252 -14.64 -13.98 -25.02
N ALA A 253 -15.34 -12.87 -24.89
CA ALA A 253 -15.01 -11.86 -23.88
C ALA A 253 -15.47 -12.33 -22.48
N TYR A 254 -14.65 -12.12 -21.45
CA TYR A 254 -14.99 -12.42 -20.05
C TYR A 254 -14.28 -11.45 -19.10
N SER A 255 -14.78 -11.29 -17.88
CA SER A 255 -14.14 -10.45 -16.85
C SER A 255 -13.04 -11.19 -16.10
N THR A 256 -11.92 -10.52 -15.86
CA THR A 256 -10.87 -10.94 -14.91
C THR A 256 -11.20 -10.49 -13.48
N THR A 257 -10.36 -10.86 -12.51
CA THR A 257 -10.37 -10.29 -11.15
C THR A 257 -10.09 -8.78 -11.20
N ASN A 258 -10.68 -8.02 -10.27
CA ASN A 258 -10.39 -6.60 -10.04
C ASN A 258 -9.03 -6.44 -9.33
N VAL A 259 -7.95 -6.36 -10.12
CA VAL A 259 -6.57 -6.25 -9.65
C VAL A 259 -6.15 -4.80 -9.34
N GLN A 260 -5.17 -4.63 -8.46
CA GLN A 260 -4.60 -3.30 -8.18
C GLN A 260 -3.70 -2.77 -9.32
N VAL A 261 -2.90 -3.63 -9.95
CA VAL A 261 -1.85 -3.26 -10.92
C VAL A 261 -2.01 -4.08 -12.20
N GLN A 262 -1.79 -3.43 -13.35
CA GLN A 262 -1.85 -4.09 -14.66
C GLN A 262 -0.80 -5.20 -14.76
N ASP A 263 -1.16 -6.31 -15.43
CA ASP A 263 -0.29 -7.45 -15.73
C ASP A 263 0.28 -8.21 -14.50
N VAL A 264 -0.28 -7.92 -13.31
CA VAL A 264 -0.03 -8.62 -12.04
C VAL A 264 -1.35 -9.21 -11.53
N ASP A 265 -1.63 -10.49 -11.79
CA ASP A 265 -2.88 -11.11 -11.33
C ASP A 265 -2.86 -11.36 -9.82
N GLU A 266 -4.03 -11.18 -9.19
CA GLU A 266 -4.26 -11.41 -7.77
C GLU A 266 -5.08 -12.68 -7.56
N ALA A 267 -4.74 -13.45 -6.52
CA ALA A 267 -5.52 -14.59 -6.12
C ALA A 267 -6.96 -14.21 -5.76
N ASP A 268 -7.91 -15.07 -6.13
CA ASP A 268 -9.32 -14.88 -5.79
C ASP A 268 -9.97 -16.19 -5.30
N ILE A 269 -11.29 -16.20 -5.07
CA ILE A 269 -12.09 -17.42 -4.82
C ILE A 269 -12.88 -17.89 -6.04
N ILE A 270 -12.80 -17.15 -7.16
CA ILE A 270 -13.42 -17.49 -8.44
C ILE A 270 -12.56 -17.02 -9.61
N LYS A 271 -12.44 -17.84 -10.65
CA LYS A 271 -11.75 -17.50 -11.93
C LYS A 271 -12.50 -18.14 -13.10
N THR A 272 -12.27 -17.69 -14.33
CA THR A 272 -12.87 -18.23 -15.56
C THR A 272 -11.87 -18.20 -16.72
N ASP A 273 -12.07 -19.07 -17.70
CA ASP A 273 -11.34 -19.11 -18.99
C ASP A 273 -12.22 -18.73 -20.20
N GLY A 274 -13.47 -18.31 -19.97
CA GLY A 274 -14.45 -17.99 -21.02
C GLY A 274 -15.30 -19.17 -21.53
N GLU A 275 -15.09 -20.39 -21.03
CA GLU A 275 -15.95 -21.58 -21.25
C GLU A 275 -16.41 -22.18 -19.91
N ASN A 276 -15.48 -22.27 -18.96
CA ASN A 276 -15.61 -22.84 -17.63
C ASN A 276 -15.50 -21.76 -16.54
N ILE A 277 -16.03 -22.06 -15.36
CA ILE A 277 -15.77 -21.32 -14.13
C ILE A 277 -15.18 -22.27 -13.09
N TYR A 278 -14.21 -21.76 -12.35
CA TYR A 278 -13.52 -22.42 -11.25
C TYR A 278 -13.90 -21.68 -9.96
N VAL A 279 -14.53 -22.35 -8.99
CA VAL A 279 -15.08 -21.73 -7.76
C VAL A 279 -14.57 -22.45 -6.52
N VAL A 280 -14.11 -21.69 -5.53
CA VAL A 280 -13.82 -22.17 -4.18
C VAL A 280 -15.00 -21.88 -3.25
N THR A 281 -15.58 -22.93 -2.66
CA THR A 281 -16.59 -22.82 -1.60
C THR A 281 -16.35 -23.86 -0.51
N GLY A 282 -16.18 -23.42 0.74
CA GLY A 282 -15.76 -24.30 1.83
C GLY A 282 -14.39 -24.92 1.56
N SER A 283 -14.25 -26.24 1.75
CA SER A 283 -13.04 -27.00 1.41
C SER A 283 -13.10 -27.64 0.02
N CYS A 284 -13.89 -27.10 -0.91
CA CYS A 284 -14.11 -27.65 -2.25
C CYS A 284 -13.70 -26.66 -3.36
N LEU A 285 -13.08 -27.19 -4.42
CA LEU A 285 -12.96 -26.54 -5.72
C LEU A 285 -13.97 -27.17 -6.67
N HIS A 286 -14.95 -26.39 -7.11
CA HIS A 286 -15.93 -26.77 -8.11
C HIS A 286 -15.48 -26.28 -9.49
N ILE A 287 -15.57 -27.15 -10.50
CA ILE A 287 -15.34 -26.80 -11.90
C ILE A 287 -16.67 -26.96 -12.64
N LEU A 288 -17.10 -25.91 -13.32
CA LEU A 288 -18.39 -25.85 -14.00
C LEU A 288 -18.20 -25.53 -15.49
N LYS A 289 -18.92 -26.23 -16.37
CA LYS A 289 -19.21 -25.69 -17.70
C LYS A 289 -20.09 -24.47 -17.45
N ALA A 290 -19.64 -23.30 -17.91
CA ALA A 290 -20.32 -22.04 -17.64
C ALA A 290 -21.08 -21.52 -18.87
N TYR A 291 -20.53 -21.70 -20.07
CA TYR A 291 -21.11 -21.20 -21.32
C TYR A 291 -21.57 -22.34 -22.24
N PRO A 292 -22.74 -22.24 -22.92
CA PRO A 292 -23.78 -21.24 -22.74
C PRO A 292 -24.52 -21.46 -21.40
N ALA A 293 -25.01 -20.38 -20.79
CA ALA A 293 -25.53 -20.40 -19.42
C ALA A 293 -26.69 -21.39 -19.20
N SER A 294 -27.53 -21.60 -20.21
CA SER A 294 -28.64 -22.56 -20.21
C SER A 294 -28.21 -24.03 -20.15
N GLU A 295 -26.95 -24.33 -20.48
CA GLU A 295 -26.34 -25.67 -20.36
C GLU A 295 -25.37 -25.77 -19.18
N ALA A 296 -25.25 -24.70 -18.37
CA ALA A 296 -24.26 -24.66 -17.30
C ALA A 296 -24.51 -25.78 -16.28
N LYS A 297 -23.42 -26.47 -15.90
CA LYS A 297 -23.45 -27.61 -14.98
C LYS A 297 -22.07 -27.83 -14.35
N PHE A 298 -22.04 -28.49 -13.20
CA PHE A 298 -20.79 -29.04 -12.67
C PHE A 298 -20.20 -30.08 -13.64
N LEU A 299 -18.88 -30.01 -13.84
CA LEU A 299 -18.09 -31.01 -14.56
C LEU A 299 -17.30 -31.87 -13.58
N SER A 300 -16.72 -31.26 -12.55
CA SER A 300 -16.01 -31.93 -11.47
C SER A 300 -16.10 -31.15 -10.16
N THR A 301 -15.76 -31.79 -9.05
CA THR A 301 -15.60 -31.15 -7.75
C THR A 301 -14.51 -31.89 -6.97
N LEU A 302 -13.48 -31.16 -6.56
CA LEU A 302 -12.36 -31.65 -5.77
C LEU A 302 -12.51 -31.16 -4.33
N ARG A 303 -12.17 -32.00 -3.34
CA ARG A 303 -12.25 -31.66 -1.91
C ARG A 303 -10.89 -31.83 -1.25
N PHE A 304 -10.54 -30.86 -0.41
CA PHE A 304 -9.19 -30.70 0.15
C PHE A 304 -9.15 -30.81 1.68
N ALA A 305 -7.95 -31.03 2.19
CA ALA A 305 -7.59 -30.72 3.57
C ALA A 305 -7.34 -29.20 3.73
N GLY A 306 -7.39 -28.71 4.97
CA GLY A 306 -7.24 -27.29 5.27
C GLY A 306 -8.37 -26.41 4.75
N SER A 307 -8.07 -25.11 4.67
CA SER A 307 -8.95 -24.05 4.18
C SER A 307 -8.37 -23.45 2.90
N PRO A 308 -8.97 -23.70 1.73
CA PRO A 308 -8.64 -23.00 0.50
C PRO A 308 -8.87 -21.49 0.62
N GLN A 309 -7.93 -20.69 0.14
CA GLN A 309 -7.91 -19.22 0.32
C GLN A 309 -7.63 -18.43 -0.96
N ALA A 310 -7.05 -19.08 -1.98
CA ALA A 310 -6.56 -18.39 -3.16
C ALA A 310 -6.60 -19.30 -4.40
N LEU A 311 -7.06 -18.75 -5.52
CA LEU A 311 -7.28 -19.43 -6.79
C LEU A 311 -6.73 -18.59 -7.95
N TYR A 312 -6.05 -19.25 -8.90
CA TYR A 312 -5.65 -18.71 -10.20
C TYR A 312 -6.11 -19.66 -11.32
N ALA A 313 -6.38 -19.14 -12.51
CA ALA A 313 -6.63 -19.94 -13.71
C ALA A 313 -6.02 -19.26 -14.94
N GLY A 314 -5.36 -20.05 -15.80
CA GLY A 314 -4.64 -19.56 -16.98
C GLY A 314 -3.71 -20.63 -17.54
N TYR A 315 -3.22 -20.49 -18.78
CA TYR A 315 -2.23 -21.41 -19.40
C TYR A 315 -2.62 -22.91 -19.42
N GLY A 316 -3.92 -23.25 -19.38
CA GLY A 316 -4.39 -24.64 -19.22
C GLY A 316 -4.12 -25.21 -17.81
N ARG A 317 -4.08 -24.33 -16.81
CA ARG A 317 -3.84 -24.60 -15.40
C ARG A 317 -4.90 -23.95 -14.52
N VAL A 318 -5.13 -24.58 -13.37
CA VAL A 318 -5.73 -23.95 -12.19
C VAL A 318 -4.76 -24.15 -11.03
N VAL A 319 -4.48 -23.09 -10.28
CA VAL A 319 -3.70 -23.18 -9.04
C VAL A 319 -4.60 -22.92 -7.86
N LEU A 320 -4.59 -23.81 -6.88
CA LEU A 320 -5.32 -23.68 -5.63
C LEU A 320 -4.31 -23.59 -4.48
N ILE A 321 -4.39 -22.53 -3.68
CA ILE A 321 -3.62 -22.35 -2.45
C ILE A 321 -4.55 -22.55 -1.25
N THR A 322 -4.16 -23.43 -0.34
CA THR A 322 -4.85 -23.67 0.94
C THR A 322 -3.90 -23.44 2.11
N THR A 323 -4.43 -23.03 3.26
CA THR A 323 -3.72 -23.16 4.54
C THR A 323 -4.29 -24.36 5.28
N ASP A 324 -3.43 -25.32 5.66
CA ASP A 324 -3.77 -26.37 6.63
C ASP A 324 -3.12 -26.08 7.99
N THR A 325 -3.78 -26.55 9.05
CA THR A 325 -3.35 -26.34 10.44
C THR A 325 -3.37 -27.66 11.21
N TRP A 326 -2.89 -28.74 10.59
CA TRP A 326 -2.87 -30.06 11.19
C TRP A 326 -1.92 -30.12 12.39
N THR A 327 -2.42 -30.59 13.54
CA THR A 327 -1.61 -30.80 14.73
C THR A 327 -0.70 -32.00 14.55
N ARG A 328 0.62 -31.78 14.44
CA ARG A 328 1.59 -32.83 14.76
C ARG A 328 1.77 -32.88 16.28
N PRO A 329 1.35 -33.95 16.98
CA PRO A 329 1.73 -34.15 18.37
C PRO A 329 3.24 -34.44 18.40
N ILE A 330 4.05 -33.47 18.83
CA ILE A 330 5.48 -33.69 19.04
C ILE A 330 5.62 -34.42 20.37
N THR A 331 5.56 -35.76 20.32
CA THR A 331 5.71 -36.60 21.51
C THR A 331 7.19 -36.66 21.92
N ALA A 332 7.66 -35.59 22.57
CA ALA A 332 8.95 -35.56 23.22
C ALA A 332 8.92 -36.52 24.43
N CYS A 333 9.46 -37.72 24.23
CA CYS A 333 9.62 -38.74 25.25
C CYS A 333 11.01 -38.63 25.90
N THR A 334 11.07 -38.33 27.19
CA THR A 334 12.19 -38.76 28.05
C THR A 334 11.76 -40.01 28.83
N PRO A 335 12.71 -40.86 29.29
CA PRO A 335 12.37 -42.03 30.10
C PRO A 335 11.53 -41.63 31.33
N GLY A 336 10.28 -42.12 31.38
CA GLY A 336 9.32 -41.81 32.44
C GLY A 336 8.47 -40.55 32.24
N ARG A 337 8.64 -39.77 31.16
CA ARG A 337 7.79 -38.58 30.90
C ARG A 337 7.62 -38.27 29.41
N CYS A 338 6.39 -38.41 28.92
CA CYS A 338 5.97 -37.89 27.61
C CYS A 338 5.38 -36.49 27.79
N SER A 339 5.90 -35.49 27.07
CA SER A 339 5.30 -34.15 27.06
C SER A 339 4.39 -33.98 25.85
N TYR A 340 3.08 -33.93 26.07
CA TYR A 340 2.11 -33.67 24.99
C TYR A 340 2.13 -32.19 24.61
N SER A 341 2.90 -31.86 23.57
CA SER A 341 2.87 -30.55 22.90
C SER A 341 2.11 -30.67 21.58
N SER A 342 0.92 -30.06 21.51
CA SER A 342 0.11 -29.96 20.29
C SER A 342 0.33 -28.60 19.63
N SER A 343 1.52 -28.37 19.07
CA SER A 343 1.77 -27.24 18.18
C SER A 343 1.15 -27.51 16.80
N ALA A 344 0.03 -26.86 16.50
CA ALA A 344 -0.45 -26.73 15.13
C ALA A 344 0.46 -25.73 14.39
N THR A 345 1.45 -26.21 13.65
CA THR A 345 2.23 -25.37 12.74
C THR A 345 1.45 -25.18 11.44
N PRO A 346 1.09 -23.95 11.06
CA PRO A 346 0.36 -23.71 9.82
C PRO A 346 1.24 -24.02 8.61
N ARG A 347 0.61 -24.51 7.54
CA ARG A 347 1.27 -24.87 6.27
C ARG A 347 0.49 -24.33 5.10
N THR A 348 1.20 -23.86 4.09
CA THR A 348 0.64 -23.37 2.82
C THR A 348 0.82 -24.45 1.76
N LEU A 349 -0.29 -25.05 1.33
CA LEU A 349 -0.32 -26.07 0.29
C LEU A 349 -0.71 -25.43 -1.04
N ILE A 350 0.08 -25.65 -2.09
CA ILE A 350 -0.14 -25.11 -3.44
C ILE A 350 -0.31 -26.30 -4.40
N TYR A 351 -1.53 -26.50 -4.86
CA TYR A 351 -1.89 -27.53 -5.83
C TYR A 351 -2.00 -26.93 -7.23
N VAL A 352 -1.30 -27.52 -8.21
CA VAL A 352 -1.40 -27.13 -9.62
C VAL A 352 -2.13 -28.23 -10.40
N PHE A 353 -3.27 -27.88 -10.99
CA PHE A 353 -4.10 -28.78 -11.80
C PHE A 353 -3.97 -28.47 -13.29
N SER A 354 -3.88 -29.51 -14.10
CA SER A 354 -4.06 -29.44 -15.56
C SER A 354 -5.54 -29.61 -15.90
N VAL A 355 -6.16 -28.53 -16.38
CA VAL A 355 -7.60 -28.48 -16.74
C VAL A 355 -7.86 -28.68 -18.24
N LYS A 356 -7.00 -29.44 -18.92
CA LYS A 356 -7.21 -29.85 -20.33
C LYS A 356 -8.47 -30.72 -20.50
N ASP A 357 -8.85 -31.45 -19.46
CA ASP A 357 -10.19 -32.00 -19.27
C ASP A 357 -10.74 -31.44 -17.94
N PRO A 358 -11.67 -30.45 -17.98
CA PRO A 358 -12.27 -29.88 -16.78
C PRO A 358 -13.23 -30.84 -16.02
N ALA A 359 -13.59 -31.99 -16.60
CA ALA A 359 -14.33 -33.05 -15.92
C ALA A 359 -13.41 -34.05 -15.20
N ASN A 360 -12.15 -34.17 -15.65
CA ASN A 360 -11.12 -35.00 -15.01
C ASN A 360 -9.83 -34.19 -14.77
N PRO A 361 -9.87 -33.14 -13.92
CA PRO A 361 -8.72 -32.28 -13.64
C PRO A 361 -7.59 -33.06 -12.99
N ALA A 362 -6.44 -33.17 -13.68
CA ALA A 362 -5.29 -33.91 -13.19
C ALA A 362 -4.41 -33.02 -12.30
N LEU A 363 -4.10 -33.44 -11.08
CA LEU A 363 -3.02 -32.84 -10.29
C LEU A 363 -1.69 -33.06 -11.03
N VAL A 364 -0.93 -31.99 -11.26
CA VAL A 364 0.37 -32.05 -11.95
C VAL A 364 1.53 -31.50 -11.13
N ARG A 365 1.26 -30.89 -9.97
CA ARG A 365 2.27 -30.46 -8.99
C ARG A 365 1.66 -30.20 -7.63
N GLU A 366 2.39 -30.52 -6.56
CA GLU A 366 2.03 -30.20 -5.18
C GLU A 366 3.25 -29.62 -4.44
N VAL A 367 3.06 -28.47 -3.79
CA VAL A 367 4.09 -27.79 -2.98
C VAL A 367 3.55 -27.52 -1.58
N ASP A 368 4.27 -27.95 -0.55
CA ASP A 368 4.02 -27.71 0.88
C ASP A 368 5.10 -26.77 1.43
N ALA A 369 4.71 -25.55 1.79
CA ALA A 369 5.60 -24.54 2.35
C ALA A 369 5.20 -24.23 3.80
N ASP A 370 6.16 -24.28 4.74
CA ASP A 370 5.88 -23.97 6.14
C ASP A 370 5.42 -22.51 6.31
N GLY A 371 4.46 -22.29 7.20
CA GLY A 371 3.89 -20.99 7.53
C GLY A 371 2.49 -20.77 6.98
N SER A 372 1.82 -19.75 7.53
CA SER A 372 0.50 -19.31 7.06
C SER A 372 0.63 -18.56 5.73
N TYR A 373 -0.28 -18.82 4.79
CA TYR A 373 -0.39 -18.05 3.56
C TYR A 373 -0.66 -16.56 3.88
N SER A 374 0.18 -15.67 3.36
CA SER A 374 0.08 -14.22 3.59
C SER A 374 -0.45 -13.49 2.35
N SER A 375 0.14 -13.73 1.18
CA SER A 375 -0.40 -13.31 -0.12
C SER A 375 0.33 -14.00 -1.27
N SER A 376 -0.16 -13.81 -2.49
CA SER A 376 0.54 -14.20 -3.72
C SER A 376 0.21 -13.25 -4.86
N ARG A 377 0.98 -13.31 -5.95
CA ARG A 377 0.74 -12.65 -7.23
C ARG A 377 1.19 -13.55 -8.37
N MET A 378 0.53 -13.49 -9.52
CA MET A 378 0.97 -14.19 -10.74
C MET A 378 1.35 -13.19 -11.84
N ILE A 379 2.57 -13.30 -12.34
CA ILE A 379 3.14 -12.42 -13.39
C ILE A 379 3.67 -13.33 -14.51
N GLY A 380 3.03 -13.27 -15.68
CA GLY A 380 3.22 -14.30 -16.71
C GLY A 380 2.80 -15.68 -16.17
N THR A 381 3.67 -16.68 -16.29
CA THR A 381 3.51 -18.03 -15.70
C THR A 381 4.02 -18.14 -14.27
N GLN A 382 4.67 -17.11 -13.73
CA GLN A 382 5.33 -17.15 -12.43
C GLN A 382 4.37 -16.74 -11.32
N LEU A 383 4.00 -17.70 -10.47
CA LEU A 383 3.36 -17.45 -9.18
C LEU A 383 4.44 -17.11 -8.15
N TYR A 384 4.41 -15.89 -7.62
CA TYR A 384 5.15 -15.53 -6.42
C TYR A 384 4.22 -15.65 -5.21
N PHE A 385 4.64 -16.38 -4.17
CA PHE A 385 3.86 -16.57 -2.96
C PHE A 385 4.66 -16.18 -1.71
N VAL A 386 3.95 -15.70 -0.69
CA VAL A 386 4.53 -15.30 0.60
C VAL A 386 3.85 -16.09 1.72
N THR A 387 4.63 -16.87 2.47
CA THR A 387 4.20 -17.47 3.75
C THR A 387 4.82 -16.72 4.93
N SER A 388 4.23 -16.84 6.12
CA SER A 388 4.84 -16.34 7.35
C SER A 388 4.81 -17.37 8.48
N THR A 389 5.97 -17.55 9.13
CA THR A 389 6.23 -18.54 10.16
C THR A 389 6.75 -17.85 11.41
N PRO A 390 5.98 -17.81 12.52
CA PRO A 390 6.44 -17.22 13.78
C PRO A 390 7.70 -17.90 14.32
N VAL A 391 8.64 -17.12 14.88
CA VAL A 391 9.75 -17.69 15.66
C VAL A 391 9.20 -18.19 17.00
N PRO A 392 9.54 -19.42 17.43
CA PRO A 392 9.11 -19.93 18.74
C PRO A 392 9.82 -19.19 19.88
N SER A 393 9.11 -18.99 21.00
CA SER A 393 9.63 -18.34 22.21
C SER A 393 10.77 -19.10 22.90
N ARG A 394 11.02 -20.34 22.48
CA ARG A 394 12.20 -21.15 22.82
C ARG A 394 12.97 -21.45 21.55
N LEU A 395 14.20 -20.94 21.45
CA LEU A 395 15.03 -21.11 20.25
C LEU A 395 15.60 -22.53 20.09
N ASP A 396 15.51 -23.36 21.13
CA ASP A 396 15.82 -24.78 21.03
C ASP A 396 14.78 -25.51 20.16
N ASP A 397 13.51 -25.08 20.25
CA ASP A 397 12.38 -25.53 19.42
C ASP A 397 12.38 -24.90 18.01
N LEU A 398 13.34 -24.01 17.69
CA LEU A 398 13.42 -23.34 16.38
C LEU A 398 13.55 -24.34 15.23
N GLN A 399 12.74 -24.15 14.20
CA GLN A 399 12.87 -24.79 12.90
C GLN A 399 13.03 -23.70 11.85
N LEU A 400 13.93 -23.90 10.89
CA LEU A 400 14.01 -23.03 9.72
C LEU A 400 12.84 -23.39 8.77
N PRO A 401 12.26 -22.42 8.05
CA PRO A 401 11.21 -22.73 7.07
C PRO A 401 11.68 -23.77 6.05
N SER A 402 10.80 -24.67 5.64
CA SER A 402 11.04 -25.57 4.51
C SER A 402 10.01 -25.38 3.40
N VAL A 403 10.42 -25.72 2.17
CA VAL A 403 9.55 -25.85 1.00
C VAL A 403 9.78 -27.24 0.41
N HIS A 404 8.75 -28.07 0.49
CA HIS A 404 8.69 -29.39 -0.13
C HIS A 404 7.89 -29.30 -1.43
N ASP A 405 8.45 -29.81 -2.51
CA ASP A 405 7.95 -29.69 -3.87
C ASP A 405 8.04 -31.08 -4.52
N ASP A 406 6.92 -31.65 -4.98
CA ASP A 406 6.86 -33.03 -5.48
C ASP A 406 7.81 -33.31 -6.66
N HIS A 407 8.21 -32.27 -7.40
CA HIS A 407 9.22 -32.31 -8.45
C HIS A 407 10.62 -31.85 -8.00
N GLY A 408 10.73 -31.12 -6.89
CA GLY A 408 11.96 -30.46 -6.44
C GLY A 408 12.62 -31.07 -5.19
N GLY A 409 11.91 -31.94 -4.46
CA GLY A 409 12.33 -32.45 -3.15
C GLY A 409 12.06 -31.46 -2.01
N ILE A 410 12.71 -31.68 -0.86
CA ILE A 410 12.66 -30.75 0.28
C ILE A 410 13.82 -29.77 0.19
N THR A 411 13.53 -28.48 0.28
CA THR A 411 14.52 -27.40 0.37
C THR A 411 14.34 -26.60 1.65
N THR A 412 15.45 -26.13 2.23
CA THR A 412 15.47 -25.11 3.27
C THR A 412 15.89 -23.80 2.60
N PRO A 413 15.00 -22.81 2.44
CA PRO A 413 15.36 -21.56 1.78
C PRO A 413 16.42 -20.80 2.62
N PRO A 414 17.44 -20.17 1.99
CA PRO A 414 18.42 -19.39 2.71
C PRO A 414 17.74 -18.27 3.50
N VAL A 415 18.18 -18.10 4.74
CA VAL A 415 17.59 -17.18 5.71
C VAL A 415 18.42 -15.91 5.75
N TYR A 416 17.76 -14.75 5.65
CA TYR A 416 18.41 -13.46 5.71
C TYR A 416 17.95 -12.66 6.94
N GLY A 417 18.92 -12.21 7.73
CA GLY A 417 18.72 -11.29 8.85
C GLY A 417 19.02 -9.85 8.46
N PHE A 418 18.31 -8.92 9.11
CA PHE A 418 18.52 -7.47 9.01
C PHE A 418 19.03 -6.94 10.35
N ASN A 419 19.97 -6.01 10.34
CA ASN A 419 20.53 -5.41 11.56
C ASN A 419 19.53 -4.41 12.20
N THR A 420 18.47 -4.95 12.78
CA THR A 420 17.32 -4.27 13.37
C THR A 420 16.84 -5.05 14.59
N THR A 421 16.49 -4.37 15.69
CA THR A 421 15.94 -5.02 16.89
C THR A 421 14.43 -5.19 16.80
N ASP A 422 13.91 -6.28 17.39
CA ASP A 422 12.46 -6.58 17.44
C ASP A 422 12.13 -7.32 18.76
N ARG A 423 10.85 -7.34 19.13
CA ARG A 423 10.26 -8.15 20.21
C ARG A 423 9.60 -9.43 19.69
N SER A 424 9.27 -9.51 18.40
CA SER A 424 8.40 -10.54 17.84
C SER A 424 8.81 -10.98 16.42
N PHE A 425 10.02 -11.54 16.30
CA PHE A 425 10.50 -12.09 15.04
C PHE A 425 9.54 -13.13 14.42
N ALA A 426 9.43 -13.10 13.10
CA ALA A 426 8.88 -14.16 12.28
C ALA A 426 9.63 -14.19 10.96
N PHE A 427 9.65 -15.35 10.33
CA PHE A 427 10.07 -15.48 8.94
C PHE A 427 8.92 -14.99 8.04
N SER A 428 9.28 -14.25 6.99
CA SER A 428 8.46 -14.07 5.80
C SER A 428 9.20 -14.74 4.64
N THR A 429 8.64 -15.84 4.12
CA THR A 429 9.26 -16.66 3.07
C THR A 429 8.64 -16.29 1.73
N ILE A 430 9.46 -15.84 0.77
CA ILE A 430 9.02 -15.58 -0.60
C ILE A 430 9.48 -16.74 -1.49
N GLY A 431 8.54 -17.45 -2.09
CA GLY A 431 8.79 -18.49 -3.09
C GLY A 431 8.30 -18.10 -4.47
N SER A 432 8.88 -18.68 -5.53
CA SER A 432 8.37 -18.55 -6.90
C SER A 432 8.19 -19.90 -7.58
N LEU A 433 7.08 -20.06 -8.28
CA LEU A 433 6.66 -21.28 -8.96
C LEU A 433 6.24 -20.97 -10.41
N ASP A 434 6.90 -21.58 -11.39
CA ASP A 434 6.36 -21.66 -12.75
C ASP A 434 5.21 -22.69 -12.74
N VAL A 435 3.98 -22.24 -13.02
CA VAL A 435 2.78 -23.10 -13.02
C VAL A 435 2.68 -24.02 -14.24
N THR A 436 3.54 -23.80 -15.24
CA THR A 436 3.65 -24.61 -16.46
C THR A 436 4.83 -25.58 -16.43
N GLY A 437 5.91 -25.23 -15.73
CA GLY A 437 7.16 -25.97 -15.62
C GLY A 437 7.29 -26.88 -14.38
N THR A 438 8.39 -27.65 -14.36
CA THR A 438 8.73 -28.64 -13.32
C THR A 438 10.08 -28.38 -12.63
N SER A 439 10.74 -27.24 -12.91
CA SER A 439 11.92 -26.80 -12.16
C SER A 439 11.57 -26.56 -10.70
N SER A 440 12.44 -26.95 -9.77
CA SER A 440 12.24 -26.77 -8.33
C SER A 440 11.90 -25.33 -7.94
N VAL A 441 11.11 -25.16 -6.87
CA VAL A 441 10.70 -23.83 -6.37
C VAL A 441 11.88 -23.07 -5.74
N PRO A 442 12.42 -22.00 -6.37
CA PRO A 442 13.31 -21.07 -5.67
C PRO A 442 12.53 -20.32 -4.59
N ALA A 443 13.10 -20.25 -3.39
CA ALA A 443 12.56 -19.47 -2.28
C ALA A 443 13.67 -18.80 -1.46
N LYS A 444 13.30 -17.76 -0.70
CA LYS A 444 14.17 -17.07 0.27
C LYS A 444 13.37 -16.68 1.51
N SER A 445 13.99 -16.83 2.68
CA SER A 445 13.37 -16.53 3.99
C SER A 445 13.94 -15.25 4.58
N PHE A 446 13.10 -14.33 5.02
CA PHE A 446 13.52 -13.04 5.56
C PHE A 446 13.03 -12.87 6.99
N ILE A 447 13.94 -12.57 7.93
CA ILE A 447 13.58 -12.29 9.33
C ILE A 447 13.19 -10.81 9.44
N ILE A 448 11.95 -10.52 9.06
CA ILE A 448 11.37 -9.15 9.01
C ILE A 448 10.07 -9.02 9.82
N GLY A 449 9.73 -10.03 10.63
CA GLY A 449 8.43 -10.10 11.30
C GLY A 449 7.33 -10.69 10.41
N THR A 450 6.09 -10.66 10.91
CA THR A 450 4.94 -11.17 10.16
C THR A 450 4.59 -10.21 9.03
N ALA A 451 4.59 -10.70 7.78
CA ALA A 451 4.17 -9.93 6.61
C ALA A 451 2.82 -9.21 6.86
N GLY A 452 2.83 -7.88 6.73
CA GLY A 452 1.65 -7.04 6.99
C GLY A 452 0.84 -6.78 5.72
N THR A 453 1.16 -5.69 5.04
CA THR A 453 0.61 -5.37 3.71
C THR A 453 1.58 -5.82 2.63
N ILE A 454 1.08 -6.49 1.59
CA ILE A 454 1.86 -6.90 0.42
C ILE A 454 1.34 -6.16 -0.81
N TYR A 455 2.26 -5.54 -1.56
CA TYR A 455 2.02 -4.89 -2.85
C TYR A 455 3.04 -5.41 -3.88
N ALA A 456 2.73 -5.36 -5.16
CA ALA A 456 3.68 -5.69 -6.21
C ALA A 456 3.41 -4.94 -7.52
N SER A 457 4.49 -4.58 -8.22
CA SER A 457 4.50 -4.22 -9.63
C SER A 457 4.98 -5.41 -10.48
N PRO A 458 4.95 -5.33 -11.83
CA PRO A 458 5.47 -6.40 -12.69
C PRO A 458 6.95 -6.76 -12.47
N THR A 459 7.73 -5.94 -11.74
CA THR A 459 9.17 -6.15 -11.51
C THR A 459 9.60 -6.14 -10.04
N ARG A 460 8.72 -5.75 -9.10
CA ARG A 460 9.07 -5.64 -7.68
C ARG A 460 7.93 -6.08 -6.76
N LEU A 461 8.27 -6.79 -5.69
CA LEU A 461 7.37 -7.10 -4.57
C LEU A 461 7.77 -6.26 -3.36
N TYR A 462 6.77 -5.82 -2.61
CA TYR A 462 6.93 -5.02 -1.40
C TYR A 462 6.21 -5.69 -0.23
N ILE A 463 6.94 -5.91 0.87
CA ILE A 463 6.38 -6.36 2.15
C ILE A 463 6.50 -5.19 3.13
N ALA A 464 5.35 -4.66 3.55
CA ALA A 464 5.26 -3.59 4.54
C ALA A 464 4.80 -4.17 5.89
N VAL A 465 5.69 -4.14 6.88
CA VAL A 465 5.48 -4.70 8.22
C VAL A 465 5.28 -3.54 9.21
N PRO A 466 4.09 -3.41 9.84
CA PRO A 466 3.87 -2.39 10.86
C PRO A 466 4.63 -2.74 12.13
N ASP A 467 5.33 -1.76 12.72
CA ASP A 467 6.02 -1.93 13.99
C ASP A 467 5.02 -2.29 15.10
N ARG A 468 5.37 -3.33 15.87
CA ARG A 468 4.60 -3.85 17.01
C ARG A 468 5.33 -3.64 18.35
N ALA A 469 6.55 -3.13 18.35
CA ALA A 469 7.43 -3.17 19.52
C ALA A 469 6.97 -2.23 20.65
N VAL A 470 6.56 -0.99 20.34
CA VAL A 470 6.39 0.05 21.38
C VAL A 470 4.94 0.43 21.66
N SER A 471 4.45 0.03 22.83
CA SER A 471 3.26 0.61 23.45
C SER A 471 3.54 2.03 23.98
N GLY A 472 3.38 3.05 23.15
CA GLY A 472 3.35 4.46 23.58
C GLY A 472 4.19 5.47 22.78
N ILE A 473 4.88 5.06 21.72
CA ILE A 473 5.63 5.96 20.81
C ILE A 473 5.12 5.76 19.37
N ARG A 474 5.37 6.74 18.49
CA ARG A 474 4.89 6.79 17.09
C ARG A 474 5.06 5.42 16.40
N LYS A 475 3.94 4.79 16.01
CA LYS A 475 3.96 3.59 15.15
C LYS A 475 4.67 3.93 13.84
N THR A 476 5.49 3.02 13.35
CA THR A 476 6.10 3.06 12.01
C THR A 476 5.66 1.85 11.20
N THR A 477 5.98 1.84 9.91
CA THR A 477 5.88 0.67 9.05
C THR A 477 7.21 0.53 8.29
N SER A 478 7.92 -0.58 8.52
CA SER A 478 9.10 -0.95 7.74
C SER A 478 8.68 -1.52 6.40
N VAL A 479 9.28 -1.05 5.32
CA VAL A 479 8.97 -1.46 3.94
C VAL A 479 10.20 -2.12 3.32
N TYR A 480 10.07 -3.39 2.97
CA TYR A 480 11.10 -4.20 2.33
C TYR A 480 10.75 -4.42 0.87
N SER A 481 11.67 -4.09 -0.03
CA SER A 481 11.51 -4.21 -1.48
C SER A 481 12.36 -5.33 -2.05
N PHE A 482 11.79 -6.12 -2.96
CA PHE A 482 12.41 -7.26 -3.62
C PHE A 482 12.22 -7.16 -5.13
N THR A 483 13.25 -7.39 -5.94
CA THR A 483 13.09 -7.51 -7.40
C THR A 483 12.59 -8.90 -7.79
N LEU A 484 11.75 -8.92 -8.83
CA LEU A 484 11.19 -10.11 -9.46
C LEU A 484 11.70 -10.21 -10.91
N ASP A 485 12.43 -11.27 -11.24
CA ASP A 485 12.98 -11.50 -12.59
C ASP A 485 12.80 -12.97 -12.98
N SER A 486 11.71 -13.28 -13.68
CA SER A 486 11.39 -14.62 -14.20
C SER A 486 11.55 -15.75 -13.16
N GLY A 487 11.08 -15.50 -11.94
CA GLY A 487 11.18 -16.41 -10.79
C GLY A 487 12.40 -16.22 -9.89
N LYS A 488 13.39 -15.42 -10.30
CA LYS A 488 14.45 -14.95 -9.40
C LYS A 488 13.88 -13.91 -8.43
N ILE A 489 14.20 -14.06 -7.15
CA ILE A 489 13.87 -13.13 -6.08
C ILE A 489 15.18 -12.61 -5.47
N ALA A 490 15.33 -11.30 -5.35
CA ALA A 490 16.44 -10.67 -4.64
C ALA A 490 15.94 -9.49 -3.81
N TYR A 491 16.48 -9.32 -2.60
CA TYR A 491 16.27 -8.11 -1.82
C TYR A 491 16.94 -6.92 -2.52
N ALA A 492 16.22 -5.81 -2.63
CA ALA A 492 16.66 -4.61 -3.34
C ALA A 492 17.01 -3.48 -2.37
N ALA A 493 16.10 -3.18 -1.44
CA ALA A 493 16.21 -2.05 -0.51
C ALA A 493 15.16 -2.15 0.61
N GLY A 494 15.37 -1.40 1.68
CA GLY A 494 14.48 -1.37 2.84
C GLY A 494 14.52 0.00 3.52
N GLY A 495 13.35 0.47 3.97
CA GLY A 495 13.19 1.78 4.60
C GLY A 495 12.02 1.79 5.58
N ASN A 496 11.76 2.94 6.19
CA ASN A 496 10.66 3.11 7.15
C ASN A 496 9.78 4.30 6.76
N VAL A 497 8.47 4.17 6.97
CA VAL A 497 7.51 5.28 6.95
C VAL A 497 6.85 5.42 8.31
N ASP A 498 6.45 6.63 8.69
CA ASP A 498 5.64 6.83 9.89
C ASP A 498 4.21 6.30 9.68
N GLY A 499 3.60 5.82 10.76
CA GLY A 499 2.19 5.40 10.82
C GLY A 499 1.93 3.98 10.31
N THR A 500 0.65 3.70 10.10
CA THR A 500 0.15 2.40 9.61
C THR A 500 -0.61 2.55 8.30
N LEU A 501 -0.38 1.63 7.37
CA LEU A 501 -1.16 1.49 6.12
C LEU A 501 -2.61 1.08 6.42
N LEU A 502 -3.53 1.38 5.50
CA LEU A 502 -4.90 0.86 5.53
C LEU A 502 -5.01 -0.50 4.83
N SER A 503 -4.43 -0.63 3.63
CA SER A 503 -4.48 -1.84 2.80
C SER A 503 -3.40 -1.78 1.69
N GLN A 504 -3.40 -2.75 0.77
CA GLN A 504 -2.53 -2.71 -0.42
C GLN A 504 -2.73 -1.43 -1.27
N TYR A 505 -3.93 -0.85 -1.28
CA TYR A 505 -4.23 0.40 -1.99
C TYR A 505 -3.64 1.66 -1.31
N SER A 506 -3.03 1.53 -0.13
CA SER A 506 -2.15 2.55 0.48
C SER A 506 -0.73 2.56 -0.11
N LEU A 507 -0.42 1.68 -1.06
CA LEU A 507 0.88 1.57 -1.74
C LEU A 507 0.70 1.65 -3.26
N ASP A 508 1.67 2.23 -3.96
CA ASP A 508 1.76 2.23 -5.42
C ASP A 508 3.19 2.51 -5.91
N GLU A 509 3.63 1.90 -7.01
CA GLU A 509 4.90 2.18 -7.67
C GLU A 509 4.69 2.99 -8.96
N TYR A 510 5.21 4.21 -9.00
CA TYR A 510 5.08 5.11 -10.14
C TYR A 510 6.41 5.81 -10.46
N ASP A 511 6.81 5.77 -11.73
CA ASP A 511 8.15 6.17 -12.21
C ASP A 511 9.33 5.54 -11.40
N GLY A 512 9.09 4.33 -10.87
CA GLY A 512 10.04 3.61 -10.00
C GLY A 512 10.19 4.17 -8.58
N ASN A 513 9.35 5.12 -8.16
CA ASN A 513 9.23 5.57 -6.77
C ASN A 513 8.05 4.85 -6.11
N LEU A 514 8.20 4.42 -4.85
CA LEU A 514 7.10 3.87 -4.07
C LEU A 514 6.36 5.00 -3.34
N ARG A 515 5.06 5.11 -3.56
CA ARG A 515 4.17 6.13 -3.02
C ARG A 515 3.32 5.48 -1.92
N VAL A 516 3.30 6.09 -0.75
CA VAL A 516 2.85 5.43 0.50
C VAL A 516 1.93 6.35 1.29
N ALA A 517 0.73 5.89 1.64
CA ALA A 517 -0.27 6.65 2.40
C ALA A 517 -0.62 5.97 3.74
N THR A 518 -0.25 6.60 4.86
CA THR A 518 -0.40 6.05 6.22
C THR A 518 -1.26 6.92 7.12
N THR A 519 -1.86 6.30 8.15
CA THR A 519 -2.43 7.03 9.30
C THR A 519 -1.41 7.07 10.43
N ILE A 520 -1.06 8.28 10.87
CA ILE A 520 -0.32 8.55 12.10
C ILE A 520 -1.32 8.61 13.25
N ASN A 521 -0.92 8.11 14.43
CA ASN A 521 -1.69 8.25 15.66
C ASN A 521 -0.71 8.69 16.77
N THR A 522 -0.82 9.94 17.24
CA THR A 522 0.04 10.53 18.28
C THR A 522 -0.66 10.70 19.63
N GLY A 523 -2.01 10.70 19.65
CA GLY A 523 -2.82 10.88 20.85
C GLY A 523 -2.84 9.67 21.79
N SER A 524 -3.24 9.90 23.05
CA SER A 524 -3.51 8.81 24.00
C SER A 524 -4.83 8.10 23.68
N TRP A 525 -4.98 6.86 24.16
CA TRP A 525 -6.21 6.06 24.05
C TRP A 525 -7.48 6.73 24.62
N GLN A 526 -7.34 7.86 25.35
CA GLN A 526 -8.43 8.53 26.06
C GLN A 526 -9.02 9.74 25.31
N MET A 527 -8.31 10.32 24.34
CA MET A 527 -8.74 11.55 23.65
C MET A 527 -8.90 11.42 22.13
N ASN A 528 -8.07 10.58 21.48
CA ASN A 528 -8.14 10.31 20.02
C ASN A 528 -8.27 11.59 19.16
N ASP A 529 -7.43 12.56 19.48
CA ASP A 529 -7.32 13.91 18.93
C ASP A 529 -6.12 14.06 17.97
N GLY A 530 -5.00 13.41 18.30
CA GLY A 530 -3.75 13.43 17.52
C GLY A 530 -3.65 12.38 16.40
N SER A 531 -4.72 11.99 15.71
CA SER A 531 -4.60 11.19 14.47
C SER A 531 -4.50 12.10 13.25
N TYR A 532 -3.73 11.73 12.23
CA TYR A 532 -3.73 12.40 10.93
C TYR A 532 -3.22 11.46 9.85
N SER A 533 -3.42 11.81 8.58
CA SER A 533 -2.92 11.05 7.44
C SER A 533 -1.64 11.68 6.87
N LYS A 534 -0.69 10.83 6.45
CA LYS A 534 0.60 11.23 5.88
C LYS A 534 0.80 10.52 4.55
N VAL A 535 1.36 11.23 3.57
CA VAL A 535 1.82 10.67 2.30
C VAL A 535 3.34 10.82 2.23
N THR A 536 4.03 9.72 1.93
CA THR A 536 5.49 9.66 1.79
C THR A 536 5.83 9.07 0.43
N VAL A 537 6.79 9.67 -0.28
CA VAL A 537 7.33 9.14 -1.53
C VAL A 537 8.75 8.67 -1.27
N LEU A 538 9.01 7.39 -1.54
CA LEU A 538 10.30 6.73 -1.41
C LEU A 538 10.92 6.51 -2.79
N ASP A 539 12.23 6.72 -2.93
CA ASP A 539 12.95 6.36 -4.14
C ASP A 539 13.22 4.84 -4.24
N ARG A 540 13.97 4.40 -5.26
CA ARG A 540 14.30 2.98 -5.46
C ARG A 540 15.08 2.35 -4.31
N THR A 541 15.82 3.15 -3.53
CA THR A 541 16.60 2.75 -2.33
C THR A 541 15.76 2.75 -1.04
N MET A 542 14.46 3.03 -1.14
CA MET A 542 13.53 3.22 -0.02
C MET A 542 13.86 4.43 0.88
N ALA A 543 14.68 5.37 0.39
CA ALA A 543 14.89 6.65 1.05
C ALA A 543 13.72 7.61 0.74
N ALA A 544 13.25 8.33 1.76
CA ALA A 544 12.16 9.30 1.58
C ALA A 544 12.67 10.55 0.83
N ILE A 545 12.08 10.81 -0.34
CA ILE A 545 12.43 11.94 -1.22
C ILE A 545 11.40 13.07 -1.21
N GLY A 546 10.18 12.79 -0.76
CA GLY A 546 9.10 13.77 -0.62
C GLY A 546 8.08 13.33 0.43
N THR A 547 7.38 14.30 1.05
CA THR A 547 6.44 14.04 2.15
C THR A 547 5.38 15.14 2.24
N LEU A 548 4.16 14.73 2.57
CA LEU A 548 3.04 15.60 2.94
C LEU A 548 2.41 15.04 4.23
N SER A 549 2.51 15.78 5.32
CA SER A 549 1.97 15.42 6.65
C SER A 549 0.63 16.11 6.91
N ASP A 550 0.03 15.81 8.08
CA ASP A 550 -1.08 16.56 8.67
C ASP A 550 -2.35 16.67 7.78
N ILE A 551 -2.56 15.69 6.90
CA ILE A 551 -3.76 15.58 6.07
C ILE A 551 -4.91 15.10 6.98
N ALA A 552 -5.95 15.92 7.11
CA ALA A 552 -7.10 15.70 7.99
C ALA A 552 -6.74 15.41 9.48
N PRO A 553 -6.28 16.41 10.24
CA PRO A 553 -6.03 16.27 11.67
C PRO A 553 -7.30 15.91 12.45
N GLY A 554 -7.17 14.96 13.38
CA GLY A 554 -8.28 14.31 14.09
C GLY A 554 -8.95 13.17 13.31
N GLU A 555 -8.47 12.81 12.12
CA GLU A 555 -9.06 11.77 11.26
C GLU A 555 -8.05 10.65 10.91
N ARG A 556 -8.54 9.62 10.19
CA ARG A 556 -7.75 8.49 9.67
C ARG A 556 -8.17 8.15 8.25
N ILE A 557 -7.31 7.46 7.50
CA ILE A 557 -7.62 6.98 6.14
C ILE A 557 -8.74 5.92 6.20
N TYR A 558 -9.76 6.08 5.36
CA TYR A 558 -10.86 5.14 5.13
C TYR A 558 -10.85 4.54 3.72
N ALA A 559 -10.30 5.25 2.73
CA ALA A 559 -9.95 4.71 1.42
C ALA A 559 -8.75 5.50 0.82
N ALA A 560 -7.99 4.82 -0.04
CA ALA A 560 -6.89 5.40 -0.81
C ALA A 560 -6.92 4.80 -2.22
N ARG A 561 -6.65 5.61 -3.25
CA ARG A 561 -6.43 5.13 -4.62
C ARG A 561 -5.46 6.02 -5.37
N PHE A 562 -4.33 5.46 -5.77
CA PHE A 562 -3.41 6.08 -6.71
C PHE A 562 -3.92 5.94 -8.15
N MET A 563 -3.70 6.96 -8.97
CA MET A 563 -3.92 6.95 -10.42
C MET A 563 -3.03 8.01 -11.08
N GLY A 564 -2.14 7.59 -11.98
CA GLY A 564 -1.23 8.50 -12.68
C GLY A 564 -0.41 9.35 -11.71
N ASP A 565 -0.42 10.66 -11.91
CA ASP A 565 0.26 11.67 -11.10
C ASP A 565 -0.46 12.03 -9.79
N ARG A 566 -1.50 11.28 -9.36
CA ARG A 566 -2.38 11.64 -8.25
C ARG A 566 -2.64 10.50 -7.25
N LEU A 567 -3.01 10.90 -6.05
CA LEU A 567 -3.63 10.07 -5.02
C LEU A 567 -4.98 10.68 -4.62
N TYR A 568 -6.03 9.87 -4.65
CA TYR A 568 -7.33 10.18 -4.09
C TYR A 568 -7.42 9.56 -2.70
N LEU A 569 -7.68 10.37 -1.69
CA LEU A 569 -7.67 9.97 -0.29
C LEU A 569 -8.99 10.35 0.38
N VAL A 570 -9.50 9.46 1.22
CA VAL A 570 -10.75 9.63 1.96
C VAL A 570 -10.46 9.42 3.44
N THR A 571 -10.96 10.31 4.28
CA THR A 571 -10.77 10.27 5.74
C THR A 571 -12.09 10.46 6.45
N PHE A 572 -12.22 10.04 7.72
CA PHE A 572 -13.49 10.23 8.42
C PHE A 572 -13.36 10.38 9.94
N ARG A 573 -13.99 11.45 10.44
CA ARG A 573 -14.43 11.60 11.84
C ARG A 573 -15.94 11.82 12.00
N GLN A 574 -16.60 12.46 11.02
CA GLN A 574 -18.06 12.74 11.00
C GLN A 574 -18.59 13.15 9.62
N THR A 575 -17.77 13.78 8.78
CA THR A 575 -18.00 14.06 7.36
C THR A 575 -16.70 13.76 6.63
N ASP A 576 -16.76 13.14 5.46
CA ASP A 576 -15.57 12.71 4.69
C ASP A 576 -15.07 13.86 3.80
N PRO A 577 -13.81 14.31 3.93
CA PRO A 577 -13.13 15.09 2.93
C PRO A 577 -12.46 14.15 1.92
N PHE A 578 -13.07 14.00 0.74
CA PHE A 578 -12.41 13.43 -0.42
C PHE A 578 -11.32 14.41 -0.89
N PHE A 579 -10.05 14.04 -0.70
CA PHE A 579 -8.88 14.82 -1.12
C PHE A 579 -8.38 14.38 -2.49
N VAL A 580 -7.90 15.36 -3.26
CA VAL A 580 -7.06 15.15 -4.44
C VAL A 580 -5.65 15.60 -4.10
N ILE A 581 -4.69 14.67 -4.10
CA ILE A 581 -3.29 14.90 -3.75
C ILE A 581 -2.43 14.77 -5.02
N GLY A 582 -1.69 15.81 -5.35
CA GLY A 582 -0.76 15.87 -6.46
C GLY A 582 0.58 15.23 -6.10
N LEU A 583 1.05 14.34 -6.99
CA LEU A 583 2.27 13.54 -6.87
C LEU A 583 3.11 13.59 -8.17
N ALA A 584 2.85 14.56 -9.06
CA ALA A 584 3.62 14.82 -10.27
C ALA A 584 5.08 15.20 -9.96
N GLU A 585 5.28 16.00 -8.91
CA GLU A 585 6.60 16.32 -8.35
C GLU A 585 6.85 15.40 -7.15
N PRO A 586 7.58 14.28 -7.29
CA PRO A 586 7.70 13.26 -6.23
C PRO A 586 8.41 13.78 -4.97
N ARG A 587 9.15 14.89 -5.07
CA ARG A 587 9.79 15.57 -3.94
C ARG A 587 8.89 16.57 -3.21
N ASN A 588 7.79 17.01 -3.83
CA ASN A 588 6.85 17.97 -3.26
C ASN A 588 5.38 17.52 -3.42
N PRO A 589 4.94 16.46 -2.70
CA PRO A 589 3.53 16.09 -2.65
C PRO A 589 2.66 17.23 -2.08
N VAL A 590 1.53 17.54 -2.73
CA VAL A 590 0.66 18.68 -2.34
C VAL A 590 -0.82 18.32 -2.37
N ILE A 591 -1.63 18.94 -1.50
CA ILE A 591 -3.09 18.88 -1.63
C ILE A 591 -3.51 19.84 -2.75
N LEU A 592 -4.14 19.31 -3.81
CA LEU A 592 -4.67 20.09 -4.92
C LEU A 592 -6.09 20.58 -4.62
N GLY A 593 -6.95 19.69 -4.13
CA GLY A 593 -8.35 19.99 -3.85
C GLY A 593 -8.95 19.09 -2.78
N LYS A 594 -10.15 19.47 -2.31
CA LYS A 594 -10.91 18.76 -1.29
C LYS A 594 -12.41 18.96 -1.47
N LEU A 595 -13.18 17.88 -1.34
CA LEU A 595 -14.65 17.87 -1.38
C LEU A 595 -15.17 17.26 -0.08
N LYS A 596 -15.92 18.04 0.72
CA LYS A 596 -16.55 17.54 1.96
C LYS A 596 -17.94 17.00 1.68
N LEU A 597 -18.24 15.79 2.17
CA LEU A 597 -19.50 15.09 1.94
C LEU A 597 -20.07 14.47 3.23
N PRO A 598 -21.40 14.25 3.29
CA PRO A 598 -21.98 13.31 4.24
C PRO A 598 -21.58 11.87 3.89
N GLY A 599 -21.43 11.03 4.91
CA GLY A 599 -20.91 9.68 4.77
C GLY A 599 -19.39 9.61 4.64
N PHE A 600 -18.91 8.46 4.15
CA PHE A 600 -17.52 8.20 3.76
C PHE A 600 -17.43 7.07 2.72
N SER A 601 -16.36 7.07 1.93
CA SER A 601 -16.02 5.92 1.04
C SER A 601 -15.13 4.90 1.75
N ASN A 602 -15.36 3.60 1.52
CA ASN A 602 -14.44 2.52 1.90
C ASN A 602 -13.60 2.01 0.72
N TYR A 603 -14.11 2.15 -0.50
CA TYR A 603 -13.42 1.77 -1.71
C TYR A 603 -13.54 2.87 -2.77
N LEU A 604 -12.45 3.09 -3.51
CA LEU A 604 -12.34 4.06 -4.60
C LEU A 604 -11.84 3.32 -5.86
N HIS A 605 -12.61 3.40 -6.94
CA HIS A 605 -12.33 2.76 -8.23
C HIS A 605 -12.26 3.81 -9.34
N PRO A 606 -11.16 3.91 -10.11
CA PRO A 606 -11.12 4.78 -11.28
C PRO A 606 -12.14 4.36 -12.34
N TYR A 607 -12.98 5.29 -12.78
CA TYR A 607 -13.83 5.10 -13.96
C TYR A 607 -13.06 5.47 -15.23
N ASP A 608 -12.33 6.58 -15.20
CA ASP A 608 -11.34 7.02 -16.19
C ASP A 608 -10.31 7.95 -15.51
N GLY A 609 -9.47 8.66 -16.27
CA GLY A 609 -8.47 9.59 -15.74
C GLY A 609 -9.00 10.83 -14.99
N ASN A 610 -10.29 11.14 -15.16
CA ASN A 610 -10.98 12.30 -14.59
C ASN A 610 -12.17 11.93 -13.68
N HIS A 611 -12.52 10.65 -13.54
CA HIS A 611 -13.69 10.22 -12.75
C HIS A 611 -13.36 9.07 -11.79
N ILE A 612 -13.84 9.18 -10.54
CA ILE A 612 -13.66 8.16 -9.48
C ILE A 612 -15.02 7.70 -8.96
N ILE A 613 -15.24 6.38 -8.89
CA ILE A 613 -16.39 5.76 -8.23
C ILE A 613 -16.04 5.55 -6.76
N GLY A 614 -16.84 6.09 -5.84
CA GLY A 614 -16.79 5.79 -4.42
C GLY A 614 -17.86 4.79 -4.01
N ILE A 615 -17.47 3.74 -3.27
CA ILE A 615 -18.38 2.79 -2.61
C ILE A 615 -18.17 2.91 -1.11
N GLY A 616 -19.24 3.14 -0.35
CA GLY A 616 -19.15 3.61 1.03
C GLY A 616 -20.48 3.57 1.78
N LYS A 617 -20.64 4.45 2.78
CA LYS A 617 -21.85 4.55 3.60
C LYS A 617 -22.18 6.00 3.97
N GLU A 618 -23.46 6.34 4.15
CA GLU A 618 -23.88 7.68 4.66
C GLU A 618 -23.52 7.91 6.14
N SER A 619 -23.28 6.84 6.89
CA SER A 619 -22.60 6.86 8.20
C SER A 619 -22.22 5.42 8.60
N THR A 620 -21.46 5.25 9.69
CA THR A 620 -21.01 3.92 10.19
C THR A 620 -22.13 2.88 10.23
N SER A 621 -23.27 3.24 10.83
CA SER A 621 -24.47 2.41 10.92
C SER A 621 -25.52 2.72 9.86
N GLY A 622 -25.29 3.73 9.01
CA GLY A 622 -26.22 4.19 7.99
C GLY A 622 -26.39 3.21 6.82
N PRO A 623 -27.14 3.63 5.80
CA PRO A 623 -27.27 2.89 4.53
C PRO A 623 -25.97 2.89 3.72
N LEU A 624 -25.92 2.00 2.73
CA LEU A 624 -24.83 1.89 1.76
C LEU A 624 -24.91 3.07 0.77
N LYS A 625 -23.77 3.57 0.29
CA LYS A 625 -23.65 4.71 -0.63
C LYS A 625 -22.82 4.33 -1.84
N ILE A 626 -23.26 4.74 -3.03
CA ILE A 626 -22.43 4.81 -4.24
C ILE A 626 -22.36 6.25 -4.71
N ALA A 627 -21.19 6.68 -5.20
CA ALA A 627 -20.94 8.03 -5.67
C ALA A 627 -20.03 8.02 -6.90
N LEU A 628 -20.22 9.00 -7.79
CA LEU A 628 -19.33 9.29 -8.91
C LEU A 628 -18.78 10.71 -8.73
N PHE A 629 -17.47 10.83 -8.62
CA PHE A 629 -16.75 12.09 -8.47
C PHE A 629 -16.14 12.50 -9.81
N ASP A 630 -16.34 13.75 -10.23
CA ASP A 630 -15.55 14.39 -11.28
C ASP A 630 -14.37 15.13 -10.63
N VAL A 631 -13.19 14.89 -11.17
CA VAL A 631 -11.89 15.43 -10.76
C VAL A 631 -11.12 16.02 -11.95
N THR A 632 -11.85 16.43 -13.00
CA THR A 632 -11.33 17.18 -14.15
C THR A 632 -10.70 18.50 -13.71
N ASP A 633 -11.37 19.28 -12.85
CA ASP A 633 -10.71 20.32 -12.05
C ASP A 633 -10.32 19.75 -10.69
N VAL A 634 -9.07 19.28 -10.60
CA VAL A 634 -8.45 18.74 -9.37
C VAL A 634 -8.49 19.68 -8.17
N ASN A 635 -8.68 20.99 -8.38
CA ASN A 635 -8.75 21.98 -7.30
C ASN A 635 -10.18 22.09 -6.72
N ASN A 636 -11.18 21.83 -7.56
CA ASN A 636 -12.61 21.92 -7.24
C ASN A 636 -13.35 20.60 -7.56
N PRO A 637 -12.94 19.45 -6.99
CA PRO A 637 -13.58 18.15 -7.24
C PRO A 637 -15.05 18.17 -6.80
N VAL A 638 -15.93 17.51 -7.55
CA VAL A 638 -17.39 17.50 -7.31
C VAL A 638 -17.98 16.09 -7.28
N GLN A 639 -19.03 15.87 -6.48
CA GLN A 639 -19.85 14.66 -6.58
C GLN A 639 -20.88 14.87 -7.70
N GLN A 640 -20.61 14.30 -8.87
CA GLN A 640 -21.43 14.42 -10.07
C GLN A 640 -22.71 13.58 -9.98
N ALA A 641 -22.65 12.42 -9.34
CA ALA A 641 -23.81 11.57 -9.07
C ALA A 641 -23.65 10.76 -7.77
N GLY A 642 -24.74 10.20 -7.27
CA GLY A 642 -24.70 9.19 -6.21
C GLY A 642 -26.08 8.67 -5.82
N GLU A 643 -26.11 7.48 -5.27
CA GLU A 643 -27.33 6.82 -4.76
C GLU A 643 -27.09 6.26 -3.35
N THR A 644 -28.17 6.15 -2.59
CA THR A 644 -28.19 5.55 -1.25
C THR A 644 -29.03 4.28 -1.29
N LEU A 645 -28.46 3.16 -0.83
CA LEU A 645 -29.02 1.81 -1.00
C LEU A 645 -29.37 1.18 0.35
N GLY A 646 -30.64 0.77 0.47
CA GLY A 646 -31.21 0.22 1.70
C GLY A 646 -31.37 1.27 2.82
N GLY A 647 -31.73 0.79 4.01
CA GLY A 647 -31.77 1.57 5.25
C GLY A 647 -30.53 1.32 6.13
N PRO A 648 -30.55 1.80 7.39
CA PRO A 648 -29.49 1.54 8.37
C PRO A 648 -29.14 0.05 8.50
N GLY A 649 -27.87 -0.26 8.71
CA GLY A 649 -27.34 -1.63 8.75
C GLY A 649 -26.93 -2.21 7.39
N SER A 650 -27.42 -1.66 6.28
CA SER A 650 -27.07 -2.12 4.91
C SER A 650 -25.55 -2.10 4.65
N THR A 651 -25.08 -3.04 3.85
CA THR A 651 -23.65 -3.30 3.63
C THR A 651 -23.37 -3.92 2.25
N SER A 652 -22.08 -3.95 1.89
CA SER A 652 -21.56 -4.63 0.70
C SER A 652 -20.21 -5.27 1.04
N PRO A 653 -19.91 -6.49 0.55
CA PRO A 653 -18.56 -7.06 0.62
C PRO A 653 -17.47 -6.16 0.03
N VAL A 654 -17.79 -5.27 -0.91
CA VAL A 654 -16.84 -4.32 -1.51
C VAL A 654 -16.24 -3.35 -0.47
N LEU A 655 -16.92 -3.12 0.65
CA LEU A 655 -16.42 -2.26 1.74
C LEU A 655 -15.21 -2.84 2.48
N THR A 656 -14.91 -4.14 2.32
CA THR A 656 -13.78 -4.83 2.97
C THR A 656 -12.98 -5.74 2.03
N GLU A 657 -13.56 -6.16 0.91
CA GLU A 657 -12.96 -7.01 -0.11
C GLU A 657 -13.25 -6.44 -1.51
N PRO A 658 -12.37 -5.56 -2.03
CA PRO A 658 -12.51 -4.95 -3.35
C PRO A 658 -12.62 -5.93 -4.53
N ARG A 659 -12.17 -7.18 -4.41
CA ARG A 659 -12.36 -8.20 -5.47
C ARG A 659 -13.83 -8.60 -5.65
N ALA A 660 -14.72 -8.21 -4.73
CA ALA A 660 -16.16 -8.32 -4.90
C ALA A 660 -16.76 -7.31 -5.90
N PHE A 661 -16.02 -6.25 -6.26
CA PHE A 661 -16.48 -5.21 -7.19
C PHE A 661 -16.15 -5.59 -8.63
N LEU A 662 -17.17 -5.67 -9.49
CA LEU A 662 -17.02 -5.87 -10.93
C LEU A 662 -17.43 -4.59 -11.66
N PHE A 663 -16.55 -4.08 -12.52
CA PHE A 663 -16.80 -2.95 -13.40
C PHE A 663 -16.20 -3.21 -14.79
N ASP A 664 -16.94 -2.85 -15.84
CA ASP A 664 -16.50 -2.86 -17.24
C ASP A 664 -17.15 -1.67 -17.95
N GLN A 665 -16.33 -0.66 -18.24
CA GLN A 665 -16.75 0.58 -18.91
C GLN A 665 -17.29 0.34 -20.33
N GLN A 666 -16.72 -0.62 -21.06
CA GLN A 666 -17.09 -0.89 -22.46
C GLN A 666 -18.44 -1.60 -22.58
N LYS A 667 -18.81 -2.40 -21.58
CA LYS A 667 -20.14 -3.03 -21.44
C LYS A 667 -21.14 -2.16 -20.70
N ASP A 668 -20.71 -0.99 -20.19
CA ASP A 668 -21.51 -0.12 -19.33
C ASP A 668 -22.10 -0.94 -18.16
N ILE A 669 -21.24 -1.63 -17.41
CA ILE A 669 -21.68 -2.39 -16.21
C ILE A 669 -20.83 -2.07 -14.98
N LEU A 670 -21.52 -1.85 -13.87
CA LEU A 670 -21.04 -1.93 -12.50
C LEU A 670 -21.95 -2.94 -11.79
N VAL A 671 -21.36 -4.02 -11.25
CA VAL A 671 -22.08 -5.02 -10.46
C VAL A 671 -21.62 -4.93 -9.01
N LEU A 672 -22.55 -4.59 -8.12
CA LEU A 672 -22.33 -4.39 -6.70
C LEU A 672 -23.06 -5.48 -5.91
N PRO A 673 -22.35 -6.47 -5.34
CA PRO A 673 -22.91 -7.36 -4.33
C PRO A 673 -23.36 -6.58 -3.10
N VAL A 674 -24.58 -6.81 -2.62
CA VAL A 674 -25.16 -6.07 -1.48
C VAL A 674 -25.96 -6.97 -0.54
N GLU A 675 -26.02 -6.54 0.71
CA GLU A 675 -27.02 -6.94 1.69
C GLU A 675 -27.72 -5.66 2.17
N LEU A 676 -28.99 -5.50 1.75
CA LEU A 676 -29.79 -4.31 2.03
C LEU A 676 -30.83 -4.64 3.10
N HIS A 677 -30.84 -3.84 4.15
CA HIS A 677 -31.79 -3.92 5.25
C HIS A 677 -32.91 -2.91 4.98
N SER A 678 -34.17 -3.28 5.19
CA SER A 678 -35.28 -2.32 5.20
C SER A 678 -35.17 -1.39 6.41
N GLU A 679 -35.95 -0.30 6.43
CA GLU A 679 -36.13 0.43 7.69
C GLU A 679 -36.84 -0.43 8.74
N SER A 680 -36.49 -0.22 10.02
CA SER A 680 -37.06 -0.95 11.15
C SER A 680 -38.41 -0.35 11.55
N ALA A 681 -39.50 -1.08 11.29
CA ALA A 681 -40.84 -0.67 11.67
C ALA A 681 -41.07 -0.80 13.19
N CYS A 682 -40.79 0.27 13.94
CA CYS A 682 -41.03 0.37 15.37
C CYS A 682 -42.37 1.06 15.71
N THR A 683 -43.10 0.48 16.64
CA THR A 683 -44.27 1.06 17.32
C THR A 683 -43.95 1.27 18.80
N ALA A 684 -44.81 1.99 19.53
CA ALA A 684 -44.68 2.19 20.98
C ALA A 684 -44.81 0.90 21.83
N LYS A 685 -44.97 -0.29 21.23
CA LYS A 685 -45.09 -1.58 21.93
C LYS A 685 -44.22 -2.71 21.37
N SER A 686 -43.70 -2.57 20.15
CA SER A 686 -42.86 -3.58 19.49
C SER A 686 -42.13 -3.00 18.29
N CYS A 687 -40.95 -3.54 17.96
CA CYS A 687 -40.28 -3.32 16.69
C CYS A 687 -40.28 -4.62 15.88
N THR A 688 -40.64 -4.55 14.61
CA THR A 688 -40.43 -5.63 13.65
C THR A 688 -38.96 -5.57 13.18
N PRO A 689 -38.20 -6.68 13.20
CA PRO A 689 -36.86 -6.72 12.61
C PRO A 689 -36.88 -6.31 11.13
N PRO A 690 -35.84 -5.63 10.63
CA PRO A 690 -35.78 -5.24 9.23
C PRO A 690 -35.79 -6.49 8.32
N ALA A 691 -36.47 -6.39 7.19
CA ALA A 691 -36.37 -7.39 6.14
C ALA A 691 -35.02 -7.20 5.42
N ILE A 692 -34.29 -8.29 5.23
CA ILE A 692 -32.98 -8.31 4.58
C ILE A 692 -33.13 -8.89 3.18
N TRP A 693 -32.71 -8.13 2.17
CA TRP A 693 -32.56 -8.58 0.79
C TRP A 693 -31.08 -8.74 0.48
N GLY A 694 -30.68 -9.84 -0.15
CA GLY A 694 -29.29 -10.08 -0.52
C GLY A 694 -29.13 -10.62 -1.93
N GLY A 695 -28.13 -10.10 -2.63
CA GLY A 695 -27.95 -10.32 -4.06
C GLY A 695 -26.89 -9.38 -4.64
N ALA A 696 -27.04 -9.02 -5.91
CA ALA A 696 -26.25 -7.97 -6.55
C ALA A 696 -27.16 -6.97 -7.28
N TYR A 697 -26.76 -5.70 -7.27
CA TYR A 697 -27.32 -4.66 -8.13
C TYR A 697 -26.45 -4.53 -9.38
N VAL A 698 -27.08 -4.30 -10.54
CA VAL A 698 -26.43 -4.13 -11.84
C VAL A 698 -26.77 -2.75 -12.38
N TYR A 699 -25.77 -1.89 -12.51
CA TYR A 699 -25.88 -0.52 -12.99
C TYR A 699 -25.16 -0.35 -14.32
N GLY A 700 -25.69 0.50 -15.21
CA GLY A 700 -24.85 1.29 -16.11
C GLY A 700 -24.29 2.51 -15.39
N VAL A 701 -23.12 2.99 -15.82
CA VAL A 701 -22.42 4.12 -15.23
C VAL A 701 -21.79 4.95 -16.35
N SER A 702 -22.09 6.24 -16.40
CA SER A 702 -21.47 7.19 -17.33
C SER A 702 -21.41 8.58 -16.72
N PRO A 703 -20.43 9.44 -17.10
CA PRO A 703 -20.34 10.80 -16.60
C PRO A 703 -21.65 11.57 -16.76
N ASP A 704 -22.22 11.58 -17.98
CA ASP A 704 -23.39 12.39 -18.36
C ASP A 704 -24.70 12.01 -17.65
N LYS A 705 -24.79 10.80 -17.08
CA LYS A 705 -26.03 10.23 -16.52
C LYS A 705 -25.88 9.77 -15.07
N GLY A 706 -24.65 9.70 -14.55
CA GLY A 706 -24.37 9.03 -13.28
C GLY A 706 -24.66 7.53 -13.37
N PHE A 707 -25.41 7.03 -12.39
CA PHE A 707 -25.80 5.62 -12.27
C PHE A 707 -27.15 5.38 -12.96
N THR A 708 -27.34 4.21 -13.55
CA THR A 708 -28.62 3.79 -14.16
C THR A 708 -28.87 2.32 -13.89
N LEU A 709 -29.83 1.99 -13.02
CA LEU A 709 -30.12 0.62 -12.63
C LEU A 709 -30.64 -0.22 -13.82
N LYS A 710 -29.87 -1.23 -14.24
CA LYS A 710 -30.25 -2.21 -15.28
C LYS A 710 -31.02 -3.40 -14.72
N GLY A 711 -30.84 -3.71 -13.44
CA GLY A 711 -31.61 -4.72 -12.72
C GLY A 711 -30.91 -5.24 -11.46
N THR A 712 -31.46 -6.31 -10.87
CA THR A 712 -30.92 -6.92 -9.64
C THR A 712 -30.97 -8.45 -9.71
N VAL A 713 -29.93 -9.12 -9.23
CA VAL A 713 -29.86 -10.59 -9.13
C VAL A 713 -30.02 -10.99 -7.66
N LYS A 714 -31.20 -11.49 -7.29
CA LYS A 714 -31.54 -11.86 -5.90
C LYS A 714 -31.01 -13.25 -5.55
N HIS A 715 -30.20 -13.36 -4.50
CA HIS A 715 -29.80 -14.65 -3.94
C HIS A 715 -30.72 -15.11 -2.79
N TYR A 716 -31.15 -14.19 -1.91
CA TYR A 716 -32.04 -14.49 -0.79
C TYR A 716 -32.89 -13.28 -0.35
N SER A 717 -33.91 -13.57 0.49
CA SER A 717 -34.75 -12.57 1.16
C SER A 717 -35.27 -13.17 2.46
N SER A 718 -34.97 -12.57 3.62
CA SER A 718 -35.24 -13.15 4.95
C SER A 718 -35.20 -12.09 6.06
N SER A 719 -35.73 -12.40 7.24
CA SER A 719 -35.61 -11.53 8.44
C SER A 719 -34.28 -11.69 9.19
N TYR A 720 -33.36 -12.50 8.66
CA TYR A 720 -32.05 -12.81 9.24
C TYR A 720 -31.03 -12.96 8.11
N ALA A 721 -29.80 -12.48 8.31
CA ALA A 721 -28.73 -12.58 7.32
C ALA A 721 -28.28 -14.04 7.16
N LEU A 722 -28.36 -14.55 5.93
CA LEU A 722 -27.90 -15.90 5.59
C LEU A 722 -26.49 -15.80 5.02
N TYR A 723 -25.47 -15.91 5.89
CA TYR A 723 -24.05 -15.71 5.53
C TYR A 723 -23.62 -16.47 4.26
N ARG A 724 -24.05 -17.74 4.10
CA ARG A 724 -23.74 -18.55 2.91
C ARG A 724 -24.42 -18.07 1.62
N SER A 725 -25.50 -17.30 1.73
CA SER A 725 -26.27 -16.79 0.59
C SER A 725 -25.86 -15.38 0.17
N GLN A 726 -24.98 -14.70 0.93
CA GLN A 726 -24.42 -13.42 0.54
C GLN A 726 -23.56 -13.57 -0.73
N VAL A 727 -23.82 -12.74 -1.74
CA VAL A 727 -23.02 -12.72 -2.97
C VAL A 727 -21.64 -12.18 -2.62
N LYS A 728 -20.60 -12.98 -2.86
CA LYS A 728 -19.19 -12.62 -2.58
C LYS A 728 -18.47 -12.09 -3.82
N ARG A 729 -18.91 -12.49 -5.01
CA ARG A 729 -18.27 -12.18 -6.30
C ARG A 729 -19.30 -12.07 -7.42
N ALA A 730 -18.94 -11.31 -8.44
CA ALA A 730 -19.58 -11.30 -9.75
C ALA A 730 -18.52 -11.42 -10.84
N LEU A 731 -18.83 -12.13 -11.93
CA LEU A 731 -18.04 -12.15 -13.17
C LEU A 731 -18.98 -12.25 -14.38
N TYR A 732 -18.53 -11.92 -15.59
CA TYR A 732 -19.28 -12.17 -16.82
C TYR A 732 -18.52 -13.06 -17.81
N ILE A 733 -19.29 -13.76 -18.65
CA ILE A 733 -18.81 -14.38 -19.91
C ILE A 733 -19.79 -13.97 -21.01
N GLU A 734 -19.27 -13.40 -22.09
CA GLU A 734 -20.02 -12.71 -23.15
C GLU A 734 -21.01 -11.68 -22.61
N ASN A 735 -22.28 -12.08 -22.51
CA ASN A 735 -23.40 -11.26 -22.05
C ASN A 735 -24.14 -11.97 -20.89
N THR A 736 -23.54 -12.99 -20.29
CA THR A 736 -24.06 -13.65 -19.09
C THR A 736 -23.31 -13.14 -17.87
N LEU A 737 -24.04 -12.57 -16.92
CA LEU A 737 -23.57 -12.27 -15.57
C LEU A 737 -23.68 -13.51 -14.69
N TYR A 738 -22.64 -13.80 -13.91
CA TYR A 738 -22.59 -14.85 -12.92
C TYR A 738 -22.37 -14.24 -11.54
N THR A 739 -23.32 -14.38 -10.62
CA THR A 739 -23.19 -13.93 -9.22
C THR A 739 -23.05 -15.13 -8.30
N MET A 740 -22.04 -15.12 -7.42
CA MET A 740 -21.63 -16.29 -6.64
C MET A 740 -21.68 -16.04 -5.13
N SER A 741 -22.19 -17.03 -4.39
CA SER A 741 -22.31 -17.12 -2.93
C SER A 741 -21.91 -18.53 -2.48
N ASP A 742 -21.58 -18.76 -1.20
CA ASP A 742 -21.19 -20.11 -0.71
C ASP A 742 -22.27 -21.19 -0.94
N ALA A 743 -23.54 -20.79 -1.07
CA ALA A 743 -24.65 -21.69 -1.34
C ALA A 743 -24.84 -21.99 -2.83
N LYS A 744 -24.64 -20.99 -3.70
CA LYS A 744 -24.97 -21.08 -5.13
C LYS A 744 -24.33 -20.02 -6.03
N ILE A 745 -24.29 -20.33 -7.33
CA ILE A 745 -24.00 -19.41 -8.43
C ILE A 745 -25.24 -19.25 -9.32
N VAL A 746 -25.59 -18.00 -9.64
CA VAL A 746 -26.78 -17.63 -10.44
C VAL A 746 -26.32 -16.98 -11.74
N MET A 747 -26.89 -17.41 -12.86
CA MET A 747 -26.60 -16.90 -14.20
C MET A 747 -27.74 -15.99 -14.67
N SER A 748 -27.44 -14.80 -15.17
CA SER A 748 -28.42 -13.84 -15.69
C SER A 748 -27.97 -13.23 -17.03
N ASP A 749 -28.91 -12.87 -17.90
CA ASP A 749 -28.62 -12.16 -19.16
C ASP A 749 -28.36 -10.66 -18.92
N LEU A 750 -27.48 -10.06 -19.73
CA LEU A 750 -27.12 -8.64 -19.76
C LEU A 750 -27.59 -7.94 -21.05
N LYS A 751 -28.10 -8.67 -22.05
CA LYS A 751 -28.57 -8.07 -23.33
C LYS A 751 -29.87 -7.27 -23.22
N GLY A 752 -30.63 -7.48 -22.15
CA GLY A 752 -31.93 -6.86 -21.90
C GLY A 752 -32.11 -6.53 -20.42
N PRO A 753 -33.33 -6.65 -19.87
CA PRO A 753 -33.51 -6.63 -18.42
C PRO A 753 -32.70 -7.77 -17.79
N VAL A 754 -32.11 -7.53 -16.61
CA VAL A 754 -31.32 -8.56 -15.92
C VAL A 754 -32.25 -9.68 -15.41
N LEU A 755 -32.31 -10.76 -16.17
CA LEU A 755 -33.19 -11.91 -15.94
C LEU A 755 -32.37 -13.18 -15.74
N GLN A 756 -32.76 -13.96 -14.73
CA GLN A 756 -32.13 -15.24 -14.40
C GLN A 756 -32.35 -16.26 -15.53
N VAL A 757 -31.26 -16.84 -16.03
CA VAL A 757 -31.21 -17.86 -17.09
C VAL A 757 -31.03 -19.26 -16.50
N ASN A 758 -30.20 -19.39 -15.46
CA ASN A 758 -29.90 -20.67 -14.80
C ASN A 758 -29.39 -20.43 -13.35
N GLU A 759 -29.30 -21.48 -12.55
CA GLU A 759 -28.76 -21.46 -11.19
C GLU A 759 -28.22 -22.84 -10.80
N LEU A 760 -27.04 -22.87 -10.19
CA LEU A 760 -26.40 -24.09 -9.68
C LEU A 760 -26.07 -23.92 -8.20
N ASN A 761 -26.47 -24.91 -7.39
CA ASN A 761 -26.24 -24.93 -5.94
C ASN A 761 -24.99 -25.78 -5.64
N PHE A 762 -24.17 -25.36 -4.67
CA PHE A 762 -22.92 -26.03 -4.27
C PHE A 762 -23.11 -27.08 -3.16
N GLN A 763 -24.37 -27.43 -2.83
CA GLN A 763 -24.76 -28.33 -1.73
C GLN A 763 -25.15 -29.72 -2.24
#